data_AF-A0A934XUT4-F1
#
_entry.id   AF-A0A934XUT4-F1
#
_cell.length_a   1.000
_cell.length_b   1.000
_cell.length_c   1.000
_cell.angle_alpha   90.00
_cell.angle_beta   90.00
_cell.angle_gamma   90.00
#
_symmetry.space_group_name_H-M   'P 1'
#
loop_
_entity.id
_entity.type
_entity.pdbx_description
1 polymer ?
#
loop_
_entity_poly.entity_id
_entity_poly.type
_entity_poly.pdbx_seq_one_letter_code
_entity_poly.pdbx_strand_id
1 'polypeptide(L)'
;MAPDTIQDAEQVDRGDVATKLNSFAALKVMSPTDLNQLADKIIVRPFKEGDRLQEAQSSGDFLYLVESGALRETGKDSAGTVWWERTHNVGAAFSRQATYDGLFEETEVIALQEGRLFVIAPSDLSWAMGRQPALRQALIREPIAVRLRAMPMLAPLNDSQVRRLATIAHVVEANGGSPLCEPQLTGAETWFWFIDWGQVSVTYPSGVPPKTPRVITAGNAFHNAPEALGQIPPAVAQALYRCKLIRVPFSEMLALARIPAIYARLQLPPIIGFLETVAPFQGLNEEQLQTLASITAWEHYPAAQTVSQQGVRDNALRILQRGAAIIRTTDADGKERPRDYMAPGRFYGQSSLFRRERHETTVRAVRPDSVGSATGILTSPQGESDRAHASEPGATWFRIRSEDLIYLLHSDPGFWKDTHLEQKVKAEKKKHRKYKWQDEDEVLWYDGHRHVIVLLRSFLIPALPVVGMILLKLILQNWDINLTILTVALVSGMVAAPLTVWYVVDYLNDYFVVTSLRVTAREQVVLVYERRTEAPLDQVQDTTLRTDFWGSLIGYGNLKIKTASAASQIVFDHVPNPESVQALISEQRRRLLAEKLAEQREGLRMQLVKDLRLSLLSQVPDQTLPPGLKPPIVLSWWQKWLATLAKALHFVFFPFEFLFLRPLSWVMRIFAQRRLSPRNQNRDFGAGVLASWWITPDKTVWRKHWLILLQRVWQSFLVWLIVTAFLVATVGQWLPLPWLLPAILWLPATGWFWWRYEDWANDLYIVTNDKVIDIEAKPFGFSTQRREAGLDRIQNVTTELPTFWANALNYGNVVIKTAAADEGFTFDLVANPHAVQREIMKRLSAFRASRQQREATAQRTQQAYVLGVYHELMEEGDKYVKSGPTGQASPQPQEGRSIPRAGL
;
A
#
# COMPACT_ATOMS: atom_id res chain seq x y z
N MET A 1 -19.01 39.47 -37.54
CA MET A 1 -19.79 40.71 -37.36
C MET A 1 -20.02 40.87 -35.86
N ALA A 2 -19.71 42.04 -35.30
CA ALA A 2 -19.77 42.33 -33.86
C ALA A 2 -21.21 42.23 -33.30
N PRO A 3 -21.41 42.02 -31.98
CA PRO A 3 -22.73 41.80 -31.40
C PRO A 3 -23.43 43.13 -31.12
N ASP A 4 -23.90 43.79 -32.18
CA ASP A 4 -24.82 44.92 -32.07
C ASP A 4 -26.11 44.58 -32.82
N THR A 5 -27.04 43.96 -32.10
CA THR A 5 -28.50 44.16 -32.18
C THR A 5 -29.18 43.17 -31.23
N ILE A 6 -29.24 43.52 -29.95
CA ILE A 6 -30.29 43.04 -29.04
C ILE A 6 -31.34 44.14 -29.05
N GLN A 7 -32.21 44.12 -30.05
CA GLN A 7 -33.48 44.86 -30.03
C GLN A 7 -34.60 43.82 -30.14
N ASP A 8 -35.59 43.98 -29.26
CA ASP A 8 -36.74 43.12 -28.99
C ASP A 8 -36.47 41.93 -28.06
N ALA A 9 -36.09 42.26 -26.82
CA ALA A 9 -36.30 41.36 -25.69
C ALA A 9 -37.80 41.34 -25.37
N GLU A 10 -38.51 40.36 -25.91
CA GLU A 10 -39.77 39.86 -25.35
C GLU A 10 -39.64 39.83 -23.82
N GLN A 11 -40.64 40.29 -23.07
CA GLN A 11 -40.61 40.32 -21.61
C GLN A 11 -40.52 38.88 -21.09
N VAL A 12 -39.30 38.35 -20.96
CA VAL A 12 -39.06 36.95 -20.61
C VAL A 12 -39.48 36.76 -19.15
N ASP A 13 -40.58 36.05 -18.93
CA ASP A 13 -41.00 35.61 -17.60
C ASP A 13 -39.94 34.64 -17.06
N ARG A 14 -39.09 35.13 -16.16
CA ARG A 14 -38.01 34.36 -15.55
C ARG A 14 -38.53 33.20 -14.69
N GLY A 15 -39.76 33.30 -14.18
CA GLY A 15 -40.44 32.19 -13.49
C GLY A 15 -40.82 31.06 -14.44
N ASP A 16 -41.29 31.39 -15.65
CA ASP A 16 -41.55 30.41 -16.71
C ASP A 16 -40.25 29.75 -17.19
N VAL A 17 -39.17 30.53 -17.37
CA VAL A 17 -37.85 29.99 -17.73
C VAL A 17 -37.37 28.98 -16.68
N ALA A 18 -37.41 29.31 -15.39
CA ALA A 18 -36.99 28.37 -14.34
C ALA A 18 -37.83 27.09 -14.30
N THR A 19 -39.15 27.22 -14.53
CA THR A 19 -40.06 26.08 -14.62
C THR A 19 -39.71 25.18 -15.81
N LYS A 20 -39.43 25.78 -16.98
CA LYS A 20 -39.00 25.08 -18.18
C LYS A 20 -37.61 24.47 -18.04
N LEU A 21 -36.68 25.08 -17.32
CA LEU A 21 -35.35 24.50 -17.06
C LEU A 21 -35.45 23.16 -16.33
N ASN A 22 -36.41 23.01 -15.42
CA ASN A 22 -36.65 21.75 -14.71
C ASN A 22 -37.15 20.61 -15.63
N SER A 23 -37.65 20.93 -16.83
CA SER A 23 -38.05 19.91 -17.81
C SER A 23 -36.85 19.23 -18.48
N PHE A 24 -35.69 19.90 -18.55
CA PHE A 24 -34.48 19.36 -19.17
C PHE A 24 -33.85 18.30 -18.27
N ALA A 25 -33.64 17.10 -18.83
CA ALA A 25 -33.10 15.95 -18.10
C ALA A 25 -31.75 16.25 -17.41
N ALA A 26 -30.90 17.07 -18.05
CA ALA A 26 -29.59 17.45 -17.51
C ALA A 26 -29.68 18.34 -16.25
N LEU A 27 -30.75 19.13 -16.10
CA LEU A 27 -30.89 20.14 -15.05
C LEU A 27 -31.77 19.70 -13.88
N LYS A 28 -32.44 18.54 -13.96
CA LYS A 28 -33.25 17.95 -12.88
C LYS A 28 -32.49 17.69 -11.57
N VAL A 29 -31.16 17.68 -11.64
CA VAL A 29 -30.27 17.45 -10.50
C VAL A 29 -30.09 18.71 -9.64
N MET A 30 -30.47 19.89 -10.14
CA MET A 30 -30.35 21.17 -9.44
C MET A 30 -31.54 21.44 -8.51
N SER A 31 -31.30 22.16 -7.42
CA SER A 31 -32.39 22.60 -6.55
C SER A 31 -33.25 23.67 -7.24
N PRO A 32 -34.54 23.80 -6.90
CA PRO A 32 -35.39 24.86 -7.45
C PRO A 32 -34.84 26.27 -7.23
N THR A 33 -34.15 26.50 -6.10
CA THR A 33 -33.49 27.77 -5.78
C THR A 33 -32.31 28.06 -6.70
N ASP A 34 -31.49 27.05 -7.03
CA ASP A 34 -30.36 27.22 -7.94
C ASP A 34 -30.82 27.37 -9.39
N LEU A 35 -31.93 26.71 -9.78
CA LEU A 35 -32.56 26.87 -11.10
C LEU A 35 -33.09 28.29 -11.30
N ASN A 36 -33.70 28.89 -10.28
CA ASN A 36 -34.13 30.30 -10.35
C ASN A 36 -32.93 31.24 -10.53
N GLN A 37 -31.84 31.04 -9.78
CA GLN A 37 -30.62 31.84 -9.93
C GLN A 37 -29.96 31.66 -11.31
N LEU A 38 -30.04 30.45 -11.88
CA LEU A 38 -29.55 30.18 -13.23
C LEU A 38 -30.46 30.82 -14.29
N ALA A 39 -31.78 30.79 -14.11
CA ALA A 39 -32.76 31.38 -15.02
C ALA A 39 -32.56 32.89 -15.21
N ASP A 40 -32.11 33.60 -14.17
CA ASP A 40 -31.76 35.03 -14.24
C ASP A 40 -30.56 35.32 -15.16
N LYS A 41 -29.70 34.32 -15.38
CA LYS A 41 -28.45 34.43 -16.15
C LYS A 41 -28.54 33.84 -17.57
N ILE A 42 -29.65 33.19 -17.90
CA ILE A 42 -29.86 32.58 -19.22
C ILE A 42 -30.19 33.62 -20.28
N ILE A 43 -29.59 33.43 -21.46
CA ILE A 43 -29.88 34.20 -22.66
C ILE A 43 -30.89 33.39 -23.50
N VAL A 44 -32.05 33.98 -23.80
CA VAL A 44 -33.05 33.39 -24.69
C VAL A 44 -32.78 33.87 -26.11
N ARG A 45 -32.57 32.94 -27.05
CA ARG A 45 -32.25 33.22 -28.45
C ARG A 45 -33.30 32.59 -29.38
N PRO A 46 -34.15 33.38 -30.06
CA PRO A 46 -35.00 32.86 -31.12
C PRO A 46 -34.18 32.52 -32.38
N PHE A 47 -34.64 31.54 -33.16
CA PHE A 47 -34.04 31.14 -34.44
C PHE A 47 -35.12 30.73 -35.45
N LYS A 48 -34.86 30.96 -36.73
CA LYS A 48 -35.73 30.60 -37.86
C LYS A 48 -35.17 29.38 -38.61
N GLU A 49 -36.03 28.69 -39.36
CA GLU A 49 -35.59 27.59 -40.22
C GLU A 49 -34.49 28.05 -41.20
N GLY A 50 -33.41 27.27 -41.31
CA GLY A 50 -32.24 27.58 -42.12
C GLY A 50 -31.18 28.46 -41.44
N ASP A 51 -31.47 29.04 -40.27
CA ASP A 51 -30.50 29.85 -39.54
C ASP A 51 -29.28 28.99 -39.11
N ARG A 52 -28.09 29.52 -39.37
CA ARG A 52 -26.83 28.94 -38.88
C ARG A 52 -26.48 29.60 -37.55
N LEU A 53 -26.29 28.80 -36.51
CA LEU A 53 -25.67 29.29 -35.28
C LEU A 53 -24.19 29.58 -35.60
N GLN A 54 -23.82 30.84 -35.74
CA GLN A 54 -22.42 31.27 -35.80
C GLN A 54 -22.05 31.91 -34.47
N GLU A 55 -20.96 31.45 -33.86
CA GLU A 55 -20.32 32.13 -32.74
C GLU A 55 -18.88 32.48 -33.12
N ALA A 56 -18.43 33.62 -32.62
CA ALA A 56 -17.04 34.02 -32.71
C ALA A 56 -16.19 33.02 -31.91
N GLN A 57 -15.04 32.61 -32.46
CA GLN A 57 -14.03 31.82 -31.75
C GLN A 57 -13.74 32.49 -30.40
N SER A 58 -14.36 31.99 -29.33
CA SER A 58 -14.21 32.50 -27.97
C SER A 58 -13.97 31.35 -27.02
N SER A 59 -13.21 31.63 -25.96
CA SER A 59 -12.72 30.61 -25.02
C SER A 59 -13.83 30.21 -24.04
N GLY A 60 -14.54 29.13 -24.33
CA GLY A 60 -15.41 28.43 -23.38
C GLY A 60 -16.63 27.76 -24.02
N ASP A 61 -17.11 26.68 -23.39
CA ASP A 61 -18.28 25.92 -23.83
C ASP A 61 -19.59 26.60 -23.45
N PHE A 62 -20.33 27.10 -24.44
CA PHE A 62 -21.74 27.45 -24.25
C PHE A 62 -22.59 26.19 -24.16
N LEU A 63 -23.54 26.16 -23.22
CA LEU A 63 -24.56 25.11 -23.14
C LEU A 63 -25.86 25.63 -23.73
N TYR A 64 -26.35 24.93 -24.75
CA TYR A 64 -27.55 25.22 -25.51
C TYR A 64 -28.66 24.24 -25.10
N LEU A 65 -29.84 24.77 -24.77
CA LEU A 65 -31.02 23.99 -24.41
C LEU A 65 -32.15 24.33 -25.39
N VAL A 66 -32.65 23.33 -26.11
CA VAL A 66 -33.69 23.51 -27.13
C VAL A 66 -35.06 23.59 -26.44
N GLU A 67 -35.65 24.78 -26.36
CA GLU A 67 -36.98 24.98 -25.76
C GLU A 67 -38.11 24.69 -26.75
N SER A 68 -37.92 25.06 -28.01
CA SER A 68 -38.88 24.84 -29.10
C SER A 68 -38.11 24.75 -30.42
N GLY A 69 -38.70 24.07 -31.42
CA GLY A 69 -38.08 23.83 -32.72
C GLY A 69 -37.13 22.62 -32.73
N ALA A 70 -36.37 22.50 -33.83
CA ALA A 70 -35.41 21.42 -34.04
C ALA A 70 -34.16 21.94 -34.74
N LEU A 71 -32.99 21.46 -34.31
CA LEU A 71 -31.69 21.87 -34.84
C LEU A 71 -30.92 20.66 -35.32
N ARG A 72 -30.25 20.77 -36.45
CA ARG A 72 -29.31 19.77 -36.93
C ARG A 72 -27.89 20.23 -36.66
N GLU A 73 -27.10 19.39 -36.03
CA GLU A 73 -25.68 19.54 -35.85
C GLU A 73 -24.92 18.56 -36.76
N THR A 74 -23.94 19.06 -37.49
CA THR A 74 -23.05 18.26 -38.33
C THR A 74 -21.62 18.49 -37.91
N GLY A 75 -20.85 17.42 -37.75
CA GLY A 75 -19.43 17.52 -37.41
C GLY A 75 -18.56 17.09 -38.59
N LYS A 76 -17.60 17.94 -38.91
CA LYS A 76 -16.59 17.69 -39.94
C LYS A 76 -15.28 17.31 -39.27
N ASP A 77 -14.53 16.39 -39.88
CA ASP A 77 -13.17 16.09 -39.44
C ASP A 77 -12.21 17.23 -39.86
N SER A 78 -10.94 17.14 -39.47
CA SER A 78 -9.91 18.10 -39.88
C SER A 78 -9.68 18.16 -41.40
N ALA A 79 -10.20 17.21 -42.17
CA ALA A 79 -10.17 17.16 -43.63
C ALA A 79 -11.47 17.69 -44.27
N GLY A 80 -12.43 18.19 -43.48
CA GLY A 80 -13.71 18.72 -43.94
C GLY A 80 -14.78 17.67 -44.25
N THR A 81 -14.50 16.39 -44.00
CA THR A 81 -15.44 15.28 -44.25
C THR A 81 -16.47 15.22 -43.12
N VAL A 82 -17.75 15.29 -43.47
CA VAL A 82 -18.84 15.06 -42.51
C VAL A 82 -18.80 13.60 -42.11
N TRP A 83 -18.47 13.34 -40.85
CA TRP A 83 -18.41 11.98 -40.33
C TRP A 83 -19.52 11.68 -39.31
N TRP A 84 -20.33 12.68 -38.93
CA TRP A 84 -21.59 12.50 -38.18
C TRP A 84 -22.59 13.67 -38.37
N GLU A 85 -23.86 13.37 -38.12
CA GLU A 85 -25.02 14.29 -38.19
C GLU A 85 -25.99 13.94 -37.07
N ARG A 86 -26.54 14.94 -36.37
CA ARG A 86 -27.47 14.76 -35.25
C ARG A 86 -28.60 15.78 -35.28
N THR A 87 -29.81 15.35 -34.96
CA THR A 87 -30.95 16.25 -34.76
C THR A 87 -31.27 16.41 -33.28
N HIS A 88 -31.27 17.65 -32.81
CA HIS A 88 -31.64 18.07 -31.46
C HIS A 88 -33.09 18.57 -31.47
N ASN A 89 -33.96 17.84 -30.78
CA ASN A 89 -35.37 18.17 -30.63
C ASN A 89 -35.63 18.92 -29.31
N VAL A 90 -36.88 19.33 -29.09
CA VAL A 90 -37.34 19.97 -27.85
C VAL A 90 -36.93 19.17 -26.60
N GLY A 91 -36.37 19.87 -25.61
CA GLY A 91 -35.83 19.28 -24.38
C GLY A 91 -34.39 18.76 -24.49
N ALA A 92 -33.77 18.85 -25.67
CA ALA A 92 -32.35 18.50 -25.84
C ALA A 92 -31.43 19.55 -25.22
N ALA A 93 -30.33 19.08 -24.66
CA ALA A 93 -29.23 19.89 -24.18
C ALA A 93 -27.97 19.49 -24.97
N PHE A 94 -27.31 20.46 -25.61
CA PHE A 94 -26.09 20.23 -26.35
C PHE A 94 -25.11 21.39 -26.16
N SER A 95 -23.83 21.13 -26.39
CA SER A 95 -22.79 22.15 -26.33
C SER A 95 -21.95 22.02 -27.58
N ARG A 96 -21.65 23.14 -28.22
CA ARG A 96 -20.63 23.18 -29.27
C ARG A 96 -19.30 23.17 -28.55
N GLN A 97 -18.63 22.04 -28.53
CA GLN A 97 -17.34 21.90 -27.85
C GLN A 97 -16.34 22.90 -28.42
N ALA A 98 -16.18 24.03 -27.74
CA ALA A 98 -15.08 24.95 -27.93
C ALA A 98 -14.06 24.57 -26.86
N THR A 99 -13.20 23.62 -27.23
CA THR A 99 -11.91 23.39 -26.57
C THR A 99 -12.00 22.63 -25.24
N TYR A 100 -12.05 21.28 -25.30
CA TYR A 100 -11.55 20.46 -24.18
C TYR A 100 -10.03 20.24 -24.23
N ASP A 101 -9.40 20.36 -25.41
CA ASP A 101 -8.00 19.97 -25.66
C ASP A 101 -7.22 20.90 -26.63
N GLY A 102 -7.65 22.15 -26.85
CA GLY A 102 -7.03 23.05 -27.86
C GLY A 102 -7.40 22.73 -29.31
N LEU A 103 -7.99 21.56 -29.57
CA LEU A 103 -8.46 21.13 -30.88
C LEU A 103 -9.89 21.63 -31.11
N PHE A 104 -10.04 22.62 -31.99
CA PHE A 104 -11.33 23.05 -32.51
C PHE A 104 -11.76 22.06 -33.60
N GLU A 105 -12.86 21.34 -33.38
CA GLU A 105 -13.57 20.70 -34.49
C GLU A 105 -14.74 21.61 -34.89
N GLU A 106 -14.82 21.97 -36.17
CA GLU A 106 -15.92 22.78 -36.68
C GLU A 106 -17.21 21.96 -36.67
N THR A 107 -18.05 22.19 -35.67
CA THR A 107 -19.45 21.77 -35.71
C THR A 107 -20.29 22.85 -36.38
N GLU A 108 -21.11 22.45 -37.36
CA GLU A 108 -22.05 23.33 -38.04
C GLU A 108 -23.46 22.97 -37.57
N VAL A 109 -24.13 23.92 -36.92
CA VAL A 109 -25.50 23.77 -36.43
C VAL A 109 -26.45 24.62 -37.26
N ILE A 110 -27.45 23.98 -37.86
CA ILE A 110 -28.46 24.57 -38.75
C ILE A 110 -29.84 24.30 -38.16
N ALA A 111 -30.68 25.32 -38.05
CA ALA A 111 -32.07 25.16 -37.64
C ALA A 111 -32.88 24.43 -38.71
N LEU A 112 -33.58 23.37 -38.33
CA LEU A 112 -34.52 22.62 -39.20
C LEU A 112 -35.96 23.13 -39.06
N GLN A 113 -36.30 23.68 -37.90
CA GLN A 113 -37.63 24.24 -37.60
C GLN A 113 -37.43 25.50 -36.77
N GLU A 114 -38.28 26.51 -36.96
CA GLU A 114 -38.23 27.72 -36.13
C GLU A 114 -38.50 27.43 -34.64
N GLY A 115 -37.86 28.19 -33.75
CA GLY A 115 -37.97 27.94 -32.33
C GLY A 115 -37.12 28.85 -31.45
N ARG A 116 -36.98 28.47 -30.17
CA ARG A 116 -36.21 29.20 -29.16
C ARG A 116 -35.19 28.32 -28.46
N LEU A 117 -34.06 28.94 -28.16
CA LEU A 117 -32.89 28.34 -27.53
C LEU A 117 -32.57 29.06 -26.23
N PHE A 118 -32.34 28.32 -25.15
CA PHE A 118 -31.73 28.87 -23.94
C PHE A 118 -30.23 28.64 -23.99
N VAL A 119 -29.46 29.71 -23.82
CA VAL A 119 -28.00 29.70 -23.88
C VAL A 119 -27.45 30.06 -22.50
N ILE A 120 -26.60 29.18 -21.97
CA ILE A 120 -25.87 29.39 -20.72
C ILE A 120 -24.40 29.67 -21.06
N ALA A 121 -23.88 30.79 -20.57
CA ALA A 121 -22.50 31.18 -20.78
C ALA A 121 -21.51 30.30 -19.97
N PRO A 122 -20.25 30.14 -20.44
CA PRO A 122 -19.26 29.26 -19.78
C PRO A 122 -19.00 29.61 -18.30
N SER A 123 -18.98 30.89 -17.95
CA SER A 123 -18.80 31.36 -16.56
C SER A 123 -19.96 30.94 -15.65
N ASP A 124 -21.19 31.05 -16.13
CA ASP A 124 -22.39 30.70 -15.37
C ASP A 124 -22.58 29.18 -15.30
N LEU A 125 -22.20 28.45 -16.36
CA LEU A 125 -22.15 27.00 -16.35
C LEU A 125 -21.10 26.48 -15.35
N SER A 126 -19.90 27.07 -15.33
CA SER A 126 -18.84 26.73 -14.37
C SER A 126 -19.29 27.00 -12.93
N TRP A 127 -20.00 28.10 -12.70
CA TRP A 127 -20.62 28.40 -11.41
C TRP A 127 -21.65 27.32 -11.02
N ALA A 128 -22.55 26.95 -11.93
CA ALA A 128 -23.59 25.94 -11.67
C ALA A 128 -22.96 24.57 -11.36
N MET A 129 -21.92 24.18 -12.10
CA MET A 129 -21.17 22.93 -11.87
C MET A 129 -20.37 22.95 -10.56
N GLY A 130 -19.87 24.10 -10.14
CA GLY A 130 -19.17 24.26 -8.85
C GLY A 130 -20.11 24.13 -7.66
N ARG A 131 -21.35 24.61 -7.80
CA ARG A 131 -22.41 24.49 -6.78
C ARG A 131 -22.98 23.08 -6.68
N GLN A 132 -23.19 22.41 -7.81
CA GLN A 132 -23.75 21.06 -7.86
C GLN A 132 -22.84 20.10 -8.65
N PRO A 133 -21.96 19.34 -7.97
CA PRO A 133 -21.04 18.39 -8.63
C PRO A 133 -21.75 17.30 -9.45
N ALA A 134 -22.99 16.94 -9.10
CA ALA A 134 -23.78 15.97 -9.84
C ALA A 134 -24.29 16.50 -11.19
N LEU A 135 -24.48 17.84 -11.33
CA LEU A 135 -24.75 18.47 -12.63
C LEU A 135 -23.56 18.28 -13.58
N ARG A 136 -22.34 18.41 -13.05
CA ARG A 136 -21.11 18.14 -13.80
C ARG A 136 -21.06 16.70 -14.29
N GLN A 137 -21.49 15.72 -13.50
CA GLN A 137 -21.54 14.30 -13.92
C GLN A 137 -22.65 14.03 -14.94
N ALA A 138 -23.79 14.74 -14.84
CA ALA A 138 -24.91 14.60 -15.76
C ALA A 138 -24.59 15.20 -17.16
N LEU A 139 -23.87 16.33 -17.19
CA LEU A 139 -23.42 17.00 -18.41
C LEU A 139 -22.15 16.36 -18.99
N ILE A 140 -21.14 16.12 -18.14
CA ILE A 140 -19.87 15.49 -18.50
C ILE A 140 -20.01 14.00 -18.22
N ARG A 141 -20.50 13.26 -19.21
CA ARG A 141 -20.65 11.79 -19.16
C ARG A 141 -19.31 11.03 -19.18
N GLU A 142 -18.30 11.58 -18.53
CA GLU A 142 -16.94 11.04 -18.41
C GLU A 142 -16.94 9.58 -17.89
N PRO A 143 -17.76 9.19 -16.89
CA PRO A 143 -17.80 7.79 -16.45
C PRO A 143 -18.17 6.80 -17.56
N ILE A 144 -19.02 7.20 -18.51
CA ILE A 144 -19.38 6.38 -19.65
C ILE A 144 -18.27 6.43 -20.71
N ALA A 145 -17.68 7.61 -20.96
CA ALA A 145 -16.58 7.77 -21.92
C ALA A 145 -15.36 6.92 -21.55
N VAL A 146 -14.97 6.95 -20.29
CA VAL A 146 -13.86 6.18 -19.72
C VAL A 146 -14.11 4.67 -19.85
N ARG A 147 -15.36 4.19 -19.71
CA ARG A 147 -15.75 2.77 -19.93
C ARG A 147 -15.78 2.41 -21.42
N LEU A 148 -16.29 3.30 -22.28
CA LEU A 148 -16.28 3.12 -23.73
C LEU A 148 -14.86 3.11 -24.29
N ARG A 149 -13.92 3.89 -23.70
CA ARG A 149 -12.51 3.89 -24.08
C ARG A 149 -11.83 2.55 -23.84
N ALA A 150 -12.30 1.79 -22.86
CA ALA A 150 -11.83 0.44 -22.57
C ALA A 150 -12.33 -0.60 -23.59
N MET A 151 -13.27 -0.25 -24.48
CA MET A 151 -13.83 -1.17 -25.46
C MET A 151 -12.87 -1.37 -26.65
N PRO A 152 -12.41 -2.60 -26.94
CA PRO A 152 -11.47 -2.89 -28.03
C PRO A 152 -11.91 -2.41 -29.40
N MET A 153 -13.20 -2.50 -29.71
CA MET A 153 -13.74 -2.07 -31.01
C MET A 153 -13.61 -0.55 -31.20
N LEU A 154 -13.64 0.22 -30.11
CA LEU A 154 -13.56 1.68 -30.10
C LEU A 154 -12.11 2.18 -29.95
N ALA A 155 -11.12 1.29 -29.87
CA ALA A 155 -9.70 1.63 -29.75
C ALA A 155 -9.22 2.70 -30.78
N PRO A 156 -9.60 2.65 -32.07
CA PRO A 156 -9.16 3.63 -33.07
C PRO A 156 -9.66 5.05 -32.85
N LEU A 157 -10.71 5.23 -32.05
CA LEU A 157 -11.29 6.55 -31.81
C LEU A 157 -10.36 7.38 -30.94
N ASN A 158 -10.31 8.67 -31.21
CA ASN A 158 -9.65 9.64 -30.34
C ASN A 158 -10.52 9.93 -29.10
N ASP A 159 -9.93 10.56 -28.09
CA ASP A 159 -10.61 10.78 -26.81
C ASP A 159 -11.84 11.71 -26.95
N SER A 160 -11.82 12.67 -27.88
CA SER A 160 -12.97 13.53 -28.17
C SER A 160 -14.15 12.75 -28.78
N GLN A 161 -13.86 11.82 -29.70
CA GLN A 161 -14.84 10.97 -30.36
C GLN A 161 -15.51 10.03 -29.35
N VAL A 162 -14.74 9.45 -28.42
CA VAL A 162 -15.26 8.60 -27.35
C VAL A 162 -16.13 9.38 -26.37
N ARG A 163 -15.72 10.60 -25.97
CA ARG A 163 -16.56 11.48 -25.13
C ARG A 163 -17.89 11.82 -25.79
N ARG A 164 -17.92 12.06 -27.10
CA ARG A 164 -19.16 12.30 -27.85
C ARG A 164 -20.06 11.07 -27.93
N LEU A 165 -19.47 9.89 -28.16
CA LEU A 165 -20.21 8.62 -28.11
C LEU A 165 -20.85 8.39 -26.73
N ALA A 166 -20.18 8.82 -25.66
CA ALA A 166 -20.74 8.75 -24.31
C ALA A 166 -21.99 9.65 -24.12
N THR A 167 -22.06 10.79 -24.80
CA THR A 167 -23.22 11.70 -24.78
C THR A 167 -24.49 11.06 -25.30
N ILE A 168 -24.38 10.11 -26.23
CA ILE A 168 -25.52 9.43 -26.88
C ILE A 168 -25.77 8.02 -26.33
N ALA A 169 -24.81 7.47 -25.59
CA ALA A 169 -24.90 6.16 -24.99
C ALA A 169 -25.87 6.12 -23.79
N HIS A 170 -26.59 5.01 -23.63
CA HIS A 170 -27.48 4.76 -22.50
C HIS A 170 -27.01 3.56 -21.69
N VAL A 171 -26.97 3.69 -20.37
CA VAL A 171 -26.63 2.59 -19.46
C VAL A 171 -27.90 1.82 -19.11
N VAL A 172 -27.85 0.50 -19.21
CA VAL A 172 -28.95 -0.43 -18.88
C VAL A 172 -28.43 -1.48 -17.92
N GLU A 173 -29.15 -1.72 -16.83
CA GLU A 173 -28.91 -2.85 -15.94
C GLU A 173 -29.99 -3.91 -16.15
N ALA A 174 -29.57 -5.16 -16.36
CA ALA A 174 -30.45 -6.29 -16.64
C ALA A 174 -30.25 -7.39 -15.58
N ASN A 175 -31.34 -8.06 -15.22
CA ASN A 175 -31.33 -9.19 -14.28
C ASN A 175 -31.11 -10.51 -15.02
N GLY A 176 -30.61 -11.54 -14.31
CA GLY A 176 -30.42 -12.87 -14.90
C GLY A 176 -31.73 -13.44 -15.45
N GLY A 177 -31.67 -14.03 -16.65
CA GLY A 177 -32.78 -14.57 -17.40
C GLY A 177 -33.54 -13.57 -18.28
N SER A 178 -33.29 -12.26 -18.19
CA SER A 178 -34.01 -11.26 -18.99
C SER A 178 -33.58 -11.26 -20.47
N PRO A 179 -34.54 -11.21 -21.42
CA PRO A 179 -34.22 -11.02 -22.83
C PRO A 179 -33.74 -9.58 -23.06
N LEU A 180 -32.59 -9.43 -23.72
CA LEU A 180 -31.99 -8.13 -24.01
C LEU A 180 -32.37 -7.64 -25.40
N CYS A 181 -32.48 -8.56 -26.35
CA CYS A 181 -32.74 -8.29 -27.77
C CYS A 181 -33.53 -9.43 -28.39
N GLU A 182 -34.72 -9.12 -28.91
CA GLU A 182 -35.51 -10.04 -29.75
C GLU A 182 -35.44 -9.60 -31.22
N PRO A 183 -35.24 -10.53 -32.16
CA PRO A 183 -34.90 -10.22 -33.56
C PRO A 183 -36.08 -9.78 -34.45
N GLN A 184 -37.28 -9.50 -33.89
CA GLN A 184 -38.53 -9.47 -34.69
C GLN A 184 -39.38 -8.19 -34.61
N LEU A 185 -38.92 -7.12 -33.95
CA LEU A 185 -39.67 -5.86 -33.96
C LEU A 185 -39.28 -4.98 -35.16
N THR A 186 -39.87 -5.27 -36.32
CA THR A 186 -39.95 -4.32 -37.44
C THR A 186 -40.64 -3.04 -36.96
N GLY A 187 -39.84 -1.98 -36.74
CA GLY A 187 -40.31 -0.67 -36.25
C GLY A 187 -39.79 -0.26 -34.86
N ALA A 188 -39.07 -1.12 -34.14
CA ALA A 188 -38.44 -0.74 -32.87
C ALA A 188 -37.05 -0.11 -33.07
N GLU A 189 -36.64 0.71 -32.10
CA GLU A 189 -35.30 1.30 -32.03
C GLU A 189 -34.23 0.20 -32.09
N THR A 190 -33.33 0.29 -33.07
CA THR A 190 -32.20 -0.62 -33.23
C THR A 190 -31.01 -0.11 -32.43
N TRP A 191 -30.39 -1.00 -31.65
CA TRP A 191 -29.37 -0.66 -30.69
C TRP A 191 -28.15 -1.56 -30.86
N PHE A 192 -26.97 -0.97 -30.67
CA PHE A 192 -25.71 -1.65 -30.54
C PHE A 192 -25.30 -1.67 -29.06
N TRP A 193 -25.05 -2.85 -28.52
CA TRP A 193 -24.86 -3.07 -27.08
C TRP A 193 -23.41 -3.43 -26.78
N PHE A 194 -22.79 -2.69 -25.87
CA PHE A 194 -21.50 -3.00 -25.27
C PHE A 194 -21.71 -3.59 -23.87
N ILE A 195 -20.95 -4.62 -23.53
CA ILE A 195 -21.03 -5.26 -22.21
C ILE A 195 -20.04 -4.57 -21.26
N ASP A 196 -20.55 -3.82 -20.29
CA ASP A 196 -19.73 -3.18 -19.24
C ASP A 196 -19.36 -4.19 -18.14
N TRP A 197 -20.29 -5.02 -17.67
CA TRP A 197 -19.94 -6.17 -16.83
C TRP A 197 -21.02 -7.24 -16.88
N GLY A 198 -20.65 -8.50 -16.59
CA GLY A 198 -21.54 -9.65 -16.62
C GLY A 198 -21.37 -10.55 -17.85
N GLN A 199 -22.28 -11.52 -17.97
CA GLN A 199 -22.32 -12.54 -19.02
C GLN A 199 -23.65 -12.48 -19.79
N VAL A 200 -23.57 -12.55 -21.11
CA VAL A 200 -24.70 -12.56 -22.02
C VAL A 200 -24.61 -13.80 -22.91
N SER A 201 -25.66 -14.62 -22.88
CA SER A 201 -25.82 -15.74 -23.81
C SER A 201 -26.32 -15.19 -25.14
N VAL A 202 -25.67 -15.56 -26.24
CA VAL A 202 -26.00 -15.05 -27.57
C VAL A 202 -26.22 -16.19 -28.54
N THR A 203 -27.32 -16.12 -29.26
CA THR A 203 -27.69 -17.03 -30.33
C THR A 203 -27.77 -16.25 -31.64
N TYR A 204 -27.00 -16.67 -32.64
CA TYR A 204 -26.98 -16.05 -33.94
C TYR A 204 -27.89 -16.84 -34.90
N PRO A 205 -28.86 -16.20 -35.58
CA PRO A 205 -29.76 -16.89 -36.52
C PRO A 205 -29.07 -17.33 -37.83
N SER A 206 -27.93 -16.73 -38.19
CA SER A 206 -27.17 -17.00 -39.41
C SER A 206 -25.89 -17.79 -39.13
N GLY A 207 -25.39 -18.54 -40.12
CA GLY A 207 -24.25 -19.45 -39.99
C GLY A 207 -23.01 -18.79 -39.38
N VAL A 208 -22.65 -19.24 -38.17
CA VAL A 208 -21.56 -18.69 -37.36
C VAL A 208 -20.26 -19.43 -37.66
N PRO A 209 -19.10 -18.76 -37.68
CA PRO A 209 -17.81 -19.44 -37.74
C PRO A 209 -17.66 -20.48 -36.61
N PRO A 210 -17.01 -21.63 -36.87
CA PRO A 210 -16.69 -22.60 -35.82
C PRO A 210 -15.81 -21.94 -34.74
N LYS A 211 -15.90 -22.42 -33.49
CA LYS A 211 -15.18 -21.86 -32.33
C LYS A 211 -15.59 -20.43 -31.92
N THR A 212 -16.81 -20.02 -32.23
CA THR A 212 -17.39 -18.77 -31.70
C THR A 212 -17.95 -19.00 -30.29
N PRO A 213 -17.71 -18.11 -29.31
CA PRO A 213 -18.20 -18.27 -27.95
C PRO A 213 -19.73 -18.15 -27.89
N ARG A 214 -20.39 -19.07 -27.19
CA ARG A 214 -21.85 -19.01 -26.93
C ARG A 214 -22.22 -17.94 -25.89
N VAL A 215 -21.30 -17.67 -24.98
CA VAL A 215 -21.44 -16.68 -23.92
C VAL A 215 -20.39 -15.61 -24.14
N ILE A 216 -20.84 -14.37 -24.32
CA ILE A 216 -19.97 -13.19 -24.43
C ILE A 216 -19.99 -12.41 -23.12
N THR A 217 -18.87 -11.74 -22.86
CA THR A 217 -18.53 -11.14 -21.57
C THR A 217 -18.21 -9.65 -21.72
N ALA A 218 -17.92 -9.01 -20.58
CA ALA A 218 -17.32 -7.68 -20.48
C ALA A 218 -16.31 -7.36 -21.60
N GLY A 219 -16.49 -6.20 -22.25
CA GLY A 219 -15.66 -5.72 -23.34
C GLY A 219 -16.07 -6.20 -24.73
N ASN A 220 -17.00 -7.17 -24.84
CA ASN A 220 -17.60 -7.58 -26.11
C ASN A 220 -18.85 -6.74 -26.43
N ALA A 221 -19.35 -6.90 -27.66
CA ALA A 221 -20.54 -6.22 -28.15
C ALA A 221 -21.40 -7.09 -29.07
N PHE A 222 -22.68 -6.71 -29.21
CA PHE A 222 -23.66 -7.35 -30.09
C PHE A 222 -24.73 -6.35 -30.56
N HIS A 223 -25.54 -6.70 -31.57
CA HIS A 223 -26.63 -5.85 -32.05
C HIS A 223 -27.87 -6.65 -32.46
N ASN A 224 -29.01 -5.95 -32.48
CA ASN A 224 -30.32 -6.48 -32.88
C ASN A 224 -30.81 -5.97 -34.25
N ALA A 225 -30.00 -5.18 -34.96
CA ALA A 225 -30.35 -4.67 -36.29
C ALA A 225 -30.55 -5.82 -37.31
N PRO A 226 -31.45 -5.67 -38.30
CA PRO A 226 -31.74 -6.73 -39.27
C PRO A 226 -30.56 -7.05 -40.21
N GLU A 227 -29.68 -6.07 -40.45
CA GLU A 227 -28.51 -6.21 -41.31
C GLU A 227 -27.25 -6.47 -40.48
N ALA A 228 -26.30 -7.22 -41.06
CA ALA A 228 -24.99 -7.45 -40.45
C ALA A 228 -24.15 -6.15 -40.46
N LEU A 229 -23.49 -5.85 -39.34
CA LEU A 229 -22.54 -4.73 -39.26
C LEU A 229 -21.12 -5.25 -39.50
N GLY A 230 -20.63 -5.13 -40.74
CA GLY A 230 -19.35 -5.73 -41.14
C GLY A 230 -19.44 -7.26 -41.14
N GLN A 231 -18.70 -7.93 -40.25
CA GLN A 231 -18.76 -9.39 -40.06
C GLN A 231 -19.47 -9.80 -38.75
N ILE A 232 -20.13 -8.87 -38.06
CA ILE A 232 -20.95 -9.18 -36.88
C ILE A 232 -22.39 -9.43 -37.36
N PRO A 233 -22.92 -10.65 -37.22
CA PRO A 233 -24.31 -10.94 -37.57
C PRO A 233 -25.29 -10.47 -36.49
N PRO A 234 -26.58 -10.29 -36.84
CA PRO A 234 -27.63 -10.03 -35.86
C PRO A 234 -27.72 -11.16 -34.83
N ALA A 235 -28.02 -10.80 -33.59
CA ALA A 235 -27.98 -11.75 -32.49
C ALA A 235 -29.19 -11.62 -31.55
N VAL A 236 -29.65 -12.76 -31.06
CA VAL A 236 -30.62 -12.86 -29.96
C VAL A 236 -29.84 -13.01 -28.67
N ALA A 237 -30.08 -12.12 -27.72
CA ALA A 237 -29.27 -12.02 -26.51
C ALA A 237 -30.12 -12.14 -25.25
N GLN A 238 -29.65 -12.93 -24.30
CA GLN A 238 -30.27 -13.11 -22.98
C GLN A 238 -29.20 -12.95 -21.89
N ALA A 239 -29.51 -12.17 -20.85
CA ALA A 239 -28.63 -12.03 -19.70
C ALA A 239 -28.61 -13.34 -18.89
N LEU A 240 -27.43 -13.93 -18.63
CA LEU A 240 -27.33 -15.14 -17.79
C LEU A 240 -27.40 -14.79 -16.29
N TYR A 241 -26.67 -13.76 -15.93
CA TYR A 241 -26.64 -13.19 -14.58
C TYR A 241 -27.01 -11.71 -14.65
N ARG A 242 -27.05 -11.05 -13.49
CA ARG A 242 -27.13 -9.58 -13.47
C ARG A 242 -25.95 -9.02 -14.27
N CYS A 243 -26.23 -8.11 -15.19
CA CYS A 243 -25.23 -7.48 -16.04
C CYS A 243 -25.55 -5.99 -16.25
N LYS A 244 -24.53 -5.24 -16.65
CA LYS A 244 -24.67 -3.84 -17.03
C LYS A 244 -24.14 -3.65 -18.44
N LEU A 245 -24.91 -2.95 -19.23
CA LEU A 245 -24.71 -2.79 -20.64
C LEU A 245 -24.76 -1.30 -20.99
N ILE A 246 -24.03 -0.93 -22.03
CA ILE A 246 -24.05 0.41 -22.61
C ILE A 246 -24.58 0.26 -24.03
N ARG A 247 -25.76 0.82 -24.31
CA ARG A 247 -26.37 0.78 -25.65
C ARG A 247 -26.17 2.11 -26.38
N VAL A 248 -25.87 2.03 -27.67
CA VAL A 248 -25.69 3.16 -28.59
C VAL A 248 -26.65 2.96 -29.77
N PRO A 249 -27.27 4.03 -30.33
CA PRO A 249 -28.12 3.89 -31.50
C PRO A 249 -27.37 3.22 -32.67
N PHE A 250 -28.02 2.27 -33.35
CA PHE A 250 -27.34 1.51 -34.42
C PHE A 250 -26.94 2.39 -35.61
N SER A 251 -27.70 3.44 -35.92
CA SER A 251 -27.38 4.43 -36.96
C SER A 251 -26.01 5.09 -36.77
N GLU A 252 -25.64 5.36 -35.52
CA GLU A 252 -24.37 5.98 -35.14
C GLU A 252 -23.22 4.99 -35.30
N MET A 253 -23.46 3.72 -34.94
CA MET A 253 -22.48 2.66 -35.18
C MET A 253 -22.27 2.39 -36.68
N LEU A 254 -23.30 2.52 -37.50
CA LEU A 254 -23.21 2.47 -38.97
C LEU A 254 -22.34 3.61 -39.53
N ALA A 255 -22.46 4.81 -38.97
CA ALA A 255 -21.58 5.93 -39.34
C ALA A 255 -20.12 5.65 -38.97
N LEU A 256 -19.88 5.16 -37.74
CA LEU A 256 -18.54 4.78 -37.29
C LEU A 256 -17.93 3.63 -38.08
N ALA A 257 -18.75 2.68 -38.57
CA ALA A 257 -18.30 1.57 -39.40
C ALA A 257 -17.71 2.01 -40.75
N ARG A 258 -17.94 3.26 -41.19
CA ARG A 258 -17.30 3.83 -42.38
C ARG A 258 -15.81 4.09 -42.19
N ILE A 259 -15.34 4.16 -40.94
CA ILE A 259 -13.91 4.33 -40.61
C ILE A 259 -13.21 2.98 -40.84
N PRO A 260 -12.23 2.87 -41.76
CA PRO A 260 -11.61 1.58 -42.12
C PRO A 260 -11.00 0.84 -40.92
N ALA A 261 -10.42 1.59 -39.97
CA ALA A 261 -9.85 1.02 -38.76
C ALA A 261 -10.91 0.37 -37.84
N ILE A 262 -12.12 0.92 -37.77
CA ILE A 262 -13.24 0.33 -37.02
C ILE A 262 -13.80 -0.86 -37.81
N TYR A 263 -13.98 -0.71 -39.11
CA TYR A 263 -14.47 -1.78 -39.98
C TYR A 263 -13.63 -3.06 -39.86
N ALA A 264 -12.31 -2.94 -39.82
CA ALA A 264 -11.39 -4.07 -39.61
C ALA A 264 -11.52 -4.77 -38.24
N ARG A 265 -12.24 -4.18 -37.28
CA ARG A 265 -12.51 -4.73 -35.94
C ARG A 265 -13.93 -5.25 -35.78
N LEU A 266 -14.82 -5.03 -36.77
CA LEU A 266 -16.19 -5.55 -36.79
C LEU A 266 -16.22 -7.03 -37.17
N GLN A 267 -15.64 -7.86 -36.31
CA GLN A 267 -15.58 -9.32 -36.47
C GLN A 267 -16.01 -10.00 -35.17
N LEU A 268 -16.55 -11.22 -35.30
CA LEU A 268 -16.88 -12.04 -34.12
C LEU A 268 -15.61 -12.34 -33.31
N PRO A 269 -15.70 -12.43 -31.97
CA PRO A 269 -14.51 -12.56 -31.11
C PRO A 269 -13.82 -13.93 -31.31
N PRO A 270 -12.59 -14.02 -31.86
CA PRO A 270 -11.90 -15.31 -32.08
C PRO A 270 -11.20 -15.79 -30.81
N ILE A 271 -11.90 -15.81 -29.68
CA ILE A 271 -11.29 -16.03 -28.36
C ILE A 271 -10.85 -17.48 -28.14
N ILE A 272 -11.61 -18.45 -28.63
CA ILE A 272 -11.36 -19.88 -28.39
C ILE A 272 -10.10 -20.32 -29.10
N GLY A 273 -9.99 -19.98 -30.39
CA GLY A 273 -8.77 -20.25 -31.18
C GLY A 273 -7.54 -19.57 -30.59
N PHE A 274 -7.70 -18.38 -30.00
CA PHE A 274 -6.60 -17.71 -29.34
C PHE A 274 -6.21 -18.39 -28.02
N LEU A 275 -7.15 -18.72 -27.13
CA LEU A 275 -6.90 -19.39 -25.85
C LEU A 275 -6.19 -20.74 -26.03
N GLU A 276 -6.51 -21.47 -27.11
CA GLU A 276 -5.87 -22.73 -27.49
C GLU A 276 -4.35 -22.58 -27.71
N THR A 277 -3.88 -21.41 -28.18
CA THR A 277 -2.45 -21.16 -28.44
C THR A 277 -1.64 -20.86 -27.17
N VAL A 278 -2.29 -20.44 -26.08
CA VAL A 278 -1.61 -19.88 -24.90
C VAL A 278 -1.18 -21.00 -23.96
N ALA A 279 0.11 -21.05 -23.60
CA ALA A 279 0.74 -22.14 -22.83
C ALA A 279 -0.01 -22.61 -21.55
N PRO A 280 -0.62 -21.74 -20.71
CA PRO A 280 -1.39 -22.19 -19.54
C PRO A 280 -2.66 -22.98 -19.88
N PHE A 281 -3.19 -22.87 -21.10
CA PHE A 281 -4.47 -23.44 -21.53
C PHE A 281 -4.34 -24.47 -22.65
N GLN A 282 -3.12 -24.73 -23.12
CA GLN A 282 -2.84 -25.80 -24.09
C GLN A 282 -3.28 -27.16 -23.53
N GLY A 283 -3.93 -27.98 -24.37
CA GLY A 283 -4.41 -29.31 -24.01
C GLY A 283 -5.80 -29.36 -23.37
N LEU A 284 -6.51 -28.21 -23.28
CA LEU A 284 -7.93 -28.19 -22.91
C LEU A 284 -8.83 -28.55 -24.10
N ASN A 285 -9.93 -29.25 -23.82
CA ASN A 285 -10.93 -29.60 -24.84
C ASN A 285 -11.74 -28.36 -25.27
N GLU A 286 -12.40 -28.42 -26.44
CA GLU A 286 -13.19 -27.29 -26.96
C GLU A 286 -14.29 -26.83 -25.99
N GLU A 287 -14.96 -27.76 -25.31
CA GLU A 287 -15.97 -27.44 -24.30
C GLU A 287 -15.37 -26.70 -23.09
N GLN A 288 -14.18 -27.10 -22.64
CA GLN A 288 -13.46 -26.42 -21.55
C GLN A 288 -13.02 -25.01 -21.96
N LEU A 289 -12.58 -24.84 -23.21
CA LEU A 289 -12.23 -23.53 -23.77
C LEU A 289 -13.47 -22.63 -23.94
N GLN A 290 -14.62 -23.19 -24.30
CA GLN A 290 -15.91 -22.45 -24.31
C GLN A 290 -16.26 -21.94 -22.91
N THR A 291 -16.12 -22.78 -21.87
CA THR A 291 -16.38 -22.35 -20.48
C THR A 291 -15.36 -21.30 -20.03
N LEU A 292 -14.07 -21.44 -20.40
CA LEU A 292 -13.04 -20.45 -20.07
C LEU A 292 -13.27 -19.10 -20.78
N ALA A 293 -13.70 -19.13 -22.05
CA ALA A 293 -14.09 -17.94 -22.79
C ALA A 293 -15.22 -17.18 -22.10
N SER A 294 -16.16 -17.89 -21.44
CA SER A 294 -17.26 -17.27 -20.69
C SER A 294 -16.82 -16.45 -19.48
N ILE A 295 -15.57 -16.59 -18.99
CA ILE A 295 -15.03 -15.79 -17.88
C ILE A 295 -13.87 -14.89 -18.30
N THR A 296 -13.62 -14.78 -19.61
CA THR A 296 -12.52 -13.96 -20.13
C THR A 296 -13.06 -12.61 -20.58
N ALA A 297 -12.62 -11.52 -19.95
CA ALA A 297 -12.99 -10.16 -20.32
C ALA A 297 -12.04 -9.57 -21.37
N TRP A 298 -12.53 -8.63 -22.17
CA TRP A 298 -11.71 -7.86 -23.12
C TRP A 298 -11.44 -6.45 -22.59
N GLU A 299 -10.21 -5.99 -22.77
CA GLU A 299 -9.77 -4.71 -22.25
C GLU A 299 -8.89 -4.00 -23.27
N HIS A 300 -9.13 -2.70 -23.46
CA HIS A 300 -8.24 -1.86 -24.24
C HIS A 300 -7.60 -0.78 -23.36
N TYR A 301 -6.30 -0.59 -23.54
CA TYR A 301 -5.53 0.48 -22.92
C TYR A 301 -4.89 1.31 -24.04
N PRO A 302 -5.22 2.62 -24.12
CA PRO A 302 -4.50 3.56 -24.97
C PRO A 302 -3.01 3.56 -24.68
N ALA A 303 -2.20 3.93 -25.68
CA ALA A 303 -0.77 4.08 -25.49
C ALA A 303 -0.44 5.03 -24.31
N ALA A 304 0.67 4.73 -23.64
CA ALA A 304 1.15 5.38 -22.41
C ALA A 304 0.30 5.12 -21.14
N GLN A 305 -0.80 4.35 -21.21
CA GLN A 305 -1.53 3.96 -20.01
C GLN A 305 -0.94 2.70 -19.35
N THR A 306 -0.96 2.69 -18.02
CA THR A 306 -0.47 1.58 -17.21
C THR A 306 -1.55 0.50 -17.09
N VAL A 307 -1.23 -0.70 -17.57
CA VAL A 307 -2.10 -1.89 -17.54
C VAL A 307 -2.04 -2.56 -16.18
N SER A 308 -0.83 -2.67 -15.62
CA SER A 308 -0.59 -3.16 -14.27
C SER A 308 0.64 -2.50 -13.68
N GLN A 309 0.67 -2.38 -12.36
CA GLN A 309 1.69 -1.62 -11.66
C GLN A 309 2.47 -2.51 -10.70
N GLN A 310 3.80 -2.35 -10.67
CA GLN A 310 4.66 -3.03 -9.72
C GLN A 310 4.25 -2.72 -8.27
N GLY A 311 4.24 -3.74 -7.41
CA GLY A 311 3.85 -3.64 -6.00
C GLY A 311 2.34 -3.60 -5.77
N VAL A 312 1.54 -3.31 -6.79
CA VAL A 312 0.09 -3.37 -6.70
C VAL A 312 -0.37 -4.82 -6.82
N ARG A 313 -1.30 -5.19 -5.95
CA ARG A 313 -1.95 -6.49 -6.01
C ARG A 313 -2.93 -6.52 -7.17
N ASP A 314 -2.89 -7.62 -7.90
CA ASP A 314 -3.83 -7.91 -8.95
C ASP A 314 -4.19 -9.39 -8.84
N ASN A 315 -5.38 -9.72 -9.30
CA ASN A 315 -5.93 -11.05 -9.24
C ASN A 315 -6.22 -11.59 -10.64
N ALA A 316 -5.57 -11.07 -11.69
CA ALA A 316 -5.84 -11.46 -13.04
C ALA A 316 -4.61 -11.86 -13.87
N LEU A 317 -4.82 -12.84 -14.74
CA LEU A 317 -3.95 -13.17 -15.87
C LEU A 317 -4.35 -12.28 -17.05
N ARG A 318 -3.37 -11.62 -17.69
CA ARG A 318 -3.61 -10.87 -18.93
C ARG A 318 -2.81 -11.45 -20.08
N ILE A 319 -3.45 -11.55 -21.24
CA ILE A 319 -2.87 -12.06 -22.48
C ILE A 319 -3.01 -10.98 -23.54
N LEU A 320 -1.90 -10.58 -24.16
CA LEU A 320 -1.88 -9.54 -25.16
C LEU A 320 -2.45 -10.08 -26.47
N GLN A 321 -3.55 -9.51 -26.94
CA GLN A 321 -4.23 -9.95 -28.17
C GLN A 321 -3.80 -9.12 -29.38
N ARG A 322 -3.66 -7.80 -29.21
CA ARG A 322 -3.31 -6.86 -30.29
C ARG A 322 -2.61 -5.63 -29.73
N GLY A 323 -1.73 -5.00 -30.53
CA GLY A 323 -0.90 -3.89 -30.09
C GLY A 323 0.41 -4.35 -29.43
N ALA A 324 1.03 -3.47 -28.65
CA ALA A 324 2.31 -3.75 -27.97
C ALA A 324 2.30 -3.24 -26.53
N ALA A 325 3.10 -3.86 -25.67
CA ALA A 325 3.28 -3.39 -24.30
C ALA A 325 4.77 -3.42 -23.90
N ILE A 326 5.15 -2.56 -22.97
CA ILE A 326 6.49 -2.55 -22.38
C ILE A 326 6.42 -2.95 -20.92
N ILE A 327 7.29 -3.87 -20.52
CA ILE A 327 7.45 -4.31 -19.13
C ILE A 327 8.60 -3.49 -18.55
N ARG A 328 8.31 -2.74 -17.50
CA ARG A 328 9.25 -1.88 -16.79
C ARG A 328 9.42 -2.37 -15.36
N THR A 329 10.64 -2.30 -14.86
CA THR A 329 10.95 -2.52 -13.45
C THR A 329 11.46 -1.24 -12.83
N THR A 330 10.95 -0.92 -11.66
CA THR A 330 11.46 0.15 -10.81
C THR A 330 12.49 -0.44 -9.87
N ASP A 331 13.67 0.19 -9.82
CA ASP A 331 14.72 -0.20 -8.88
C ASP A 331 14.47 0.39 -7.48
N ALA A 332 15.29 -0.01 -6.51
CA ALA A 332 15.28 0.56 -5.15
C ALA A 332 15.59 2.07 -5.10
N ASP A 333 16.14 2.63 -6.18
CA ASP A 333 16.38 4.08 -6.36
C ASP A 333 15.19 4.81 -7.01
N GLY A 334 14.08 4.12 -7.31
CA GLY A 334 12.89 4.71 -7.92
C GLY A 334 13.02 5.01 -9.43
N LYS A 335 14.10 4.55 -10.09
CA LYS A 335 14.30 4.66 -11.53
C LYS A 335 13.67 3.48 -12.26
N GLU A 336 12.85 3.77 -13.26
CA GLU A 336 12.29 2.74 -14.14
C GLU A 336 13.27 2.37 -15.25
N ARG A 337 13.41 1.07 -15.52
CA ARG A 337 14.13 0.56 -16.68
C ARG A 337 13.24 -0.40 -17.48
N PRO A 338 13.29 -0.37 -18.82
CA PRO A 338 12.63 -1.38 -19.63
C PRO A 338 13.31 -2.73 -19.37
N ARG A 339 12.52 -3.71 -18.94
CA ARG A 339 12.96 -5.09 -18.70
C ARG A 339 12.75 -5.96 -19.93
N ASP A 340 11.58 -5.85 -20.55
CA ASP A 340 11.17 -6.63 -21.72
C ASP A 340 10.00 -5.94 -22.45
N TYR A 341 9.64 -6.44 -23.62
CA TYR A 341 8.50 -6.00 -24.41
C TYR A 341 7.55 -7.18 -24.69
N MET A 342 6.27 -6.87 -24.85
CA MET A 342 5.22 -7.85 -25.15
C MET A 342 4.68 -7.63 -26.55
N ALA A 343 4.64 -8.73 -27.29
CA ALA A 343 3.95 -8.87 -28.57
C ALA A 343 2.69 -9.73 -28.40
N PRO A 344 1.73 -9.66 -29.35
CA PRO A 344 0.53 -10.49 -29.34
C PRO A 344 0.82 -11.99 -29.11
N GLY A 345 0.01 -12.64 -28.29
CA GLY A 345 0.18 -14.03 -27.86
C GLY A 345 0.96 -14.22 -26.54
N ARG A 346 1.76 -13.23 -26.11
CA ARG A 346 2.43 -13.27 -24.78
C ARG A 346 1.43 -12.96 -23.65
N PHE A 347 1.67 -13.55 -22.48
CA PHE A 347 0.86 -13.36 -21.28
C PHE A 347 1.71 -13.04 -20.06
N TYR A 348 1.10 -12.43 -19.04
CA TYR A 348 1.71 -12.21 -17.72
C TYR A 348 0.66 -12.28 -16.61
N GLY A 349 1.10 -12.31 -15.34
CA GLY A 349 0.21 -12.42 -14.18
C GLY A 349 -0.14 -13.86 -13.80
N GLN A 350 0.64 -14.86 -14.22
CA GLN A 350 0.42 -16.26 -13.82
C GLN A 350 0.50 -16.44 -12.30
N SER A 351 1.48 -15.82 -11.64
CA SER A 351 1.59 -15.84 -10.18
C SER A 351 0.44 -15.09 -9.51
N SER A 352 -0.01 -13.97 -10.08
CA SER A 352 -1.18 -13.20 -9.61
C SER A 352 -2.49 -14.00 -9.71
N LEU A 353 -2.66 -14.79 -10.77
CA LEU A 353 -3.82 -15.67 -10.97
C LEU A 353 -3.92 -16.76 -9.89
N PHE A 354 -2.79 -17.36 -9.48
CA PHE A 354 -2.79 -18.52 -8.58
C PHE A 354 -2.49 -18.19 -7.11
N ARG A 355 -1.71 -17.13 -6.85
CA ARG A 355 -1.21 -16.77 -5.52
C ARG A 355 -1.65 -15.39 -5.03
N ARG A 356 -2.36 -14.60 -5.86
CA ARG A 356 -2.74 -13.20 -5.55
C ARG A 356 -1.55 -12.33 -5.12
N GLU A 357 -0.36 -12.68 -5.63
CA GLU A 357 0.88 -11.96 -5.39
C GLU A 357 0.85 -10.57 -6.04
N ARG A 358 1.64 -9.65 -5.47
CA ARG A 358 1.88 -8.32 -6.04
C ARG A 358 2.61 -8.46 -7.37
N HIS A 359 2.30 -7.59 -8.33
CA HIS A 359 3.04 -7.57 -9.59
C HIS A 359 4.50 -7.21 -9.35
N GLU A 360 5.42 -7.98 -9.91
CA GLU A 360 6.85 -7.67 -9.85
C GLU A 360 7.27 -6.56 -10.82
N THR A 361 6.42 -6.24 -11.80
CA THR A 361 6.74 -5.33 -12.90
C THR A 361 5.56 -4.43 -13.25
N THR A 362 5.85 -3.22 -13.71
CA THR A 362 4.86 -2.31 -14.30
C THR A 362 4.74 -2.62 -15.79
N VAL A 363 3.51 -2.83 -16.28
CA VAL A 363 3.23 -3.07 -17.70
C VAL A 363 2.51 -1.86 -18.25
N ARG A 364 3.04 -1.24 -19.31
CA ARG A 364 2.43 -0.09 -19.98
C ARG A 364 2.10 -0.42 -21.43
N ALA A 365 0.92 0.00 -21.88
CA ALA A 365 0.55 -0.08 -23.28
C ALA A 365 1.37 0.92 -24.10
N VAL A 366 1.86 0.51 -25.25
CA VAL A 366 2.67 1.34 -26.15
C VAL A 366 2.19 1.15 -27.58
N ARG A 367 2.41 2.16 -28.42
CA ARG A 367 2.15 1.97 -29.85
C ARG A 367 3.23 1.07 -30.45
N PRO A 368 2.88 0.11 -31.32
CA PRO A 368 3.86 -0.80 -31.91
C PRO A 368 5.00 -0.07 -32.66
N ASP A 369 4.70 1.01 -33.39
CA ASP A 369 5.68 1.86 -34.08
C ASP A 369 6.75 2.46 -33.15
N SER A 370 6.39 2.84 -31.92
CA SER A 370 7.28 3.45 -30.93
C SER A 370 8.32 2.49 -30.34
N VAL A 371 8.17 1.18 -30.60
CA VAL A 371 8.97 0.11 -30.00
C VAL A 371 10.05 -0.42 -30.97
N GLY A 372 10.05 -0.03 -32.25
CA GLY A 372 10.81 -0.73 -33.29
C GLY A 372 11.87 0.05 -34.07
N SER A 373 13.16 -0.15 -33.74
CA SER A 373 14.20 -0.39 -34.77
C SER A 373 15.40 -1.22 -34.27
N ALA A 374 15.70 -1.23 -32.95
CA ALA A 374 16.93 -1.87 -32.44
C ALA A 374 16.80 -3.35 -31.99
N THR A 375 15.60 -3.86 -31.69
CA THR A 375 15.44 -5.17 -31.01
C THR A 375 14.41 -6.14 -31.61
N GLY A 376 13.81 -5.87 -32.77
CA GLY A 376 13.07 -6.89 -33.55
C GLY A 376 11.78 -7.47 -32.94
N ILE A 377 11.10 -6.76 -32.03
CA ILE A 377 9.92 -7.31 -31.31
C ILE A 377 8.63 -7.33 -32.16
N LEU A 378 8.61 -6.67 -33.31
CA LEU A 378 7.49 -6.67 -34.27
C LEU A 378 7.92 -7.12 -35.67
N THR A 379 9.11 -7.72 -35.77
CA THR A 379 9.49 -8.42 -36.99
C THR A 379 8.88 -9.81 -36.96
N SER A 380 8.19 -10.18 -38.05
CA SER A 380 7.86 -11.58 -38.39
C SER A 380 9.04 -12.51 -38.06
N PRO A 381 8.83 -13.83 -37.84
CA PRO A 381 9.93 -14.80 -37.75
C PRO A 381 10.99 -14.68 -38.88
N GLN A 382 10.64 -14.00 -39.98
CA GLN A 382 11.48 -13.72 -41.15
C GLN A 382 12.10 -12.30 -41.19
N GLY A 383 11.96 -11.48 -40.14
CA GLY A 383 12.61 -10.16 -40.06
C GLY A 383 11.82 -8.98 -40.65
N GLU A 384 10.61 -9.18 -41.17
CA GLU A 384 9.79 -8.10 -41.73
C GLU A 384 8.91 -7.43 -40.67
N SER A 385 8.99 -6.10 -40.55
CA SER A 385 8.09 -5.30 -39.70
C SER A 385 6.64 -5.51 -40.16
N ASP A 386 5.77 -6.00 -39.28
CA ASP A 386 4.35 -6.18 -39.61
C ASP A 386 3.66 -4.81 -39.77
N ARG A 387 3.72 -4.25 -40.99
CA ARG A 387 3.19 -2.92 -41.31
C ARG A 387 1.69 -2.80 -41.06
N ALA A 388 0.95 -3.92 -41.06
CA ALA A 388 -0.50 -3.94 -40.85
C ALA A 388 -0.90 -3.64 -39.38
N HIS A 389 -0.02 -3.95 -38.42
CA HIS A 389 -0.27 -3.77 -36.99
C HIS A 389 0.60 -2.66 -36.36
N ALA A 390 1.43 -1.97 -37.15
CA ALA A 390 2.30 -0.89 -36.67
C ALA A 390 1.52 0.33 -36.14
N SER A 391 0.34 0.61 -36.71
CA SER A 391 -0.47 1.80 -36.40
C SER A 391 -1.51 1.59 -35.29
N GLU A 392 -1.34 0.59 -34.43
CA GLU A 392 -2.29 0.35 -33.33
C GLU A 392 -2.21 1.48 -32.28
N PRO A 393 -3.35 2.05 -31.84
CA PRO A 393 -3.40 3.20 -30.93
C PRO A 393 -3.05 2.85 -29.46
N GLY A 394 -2.85 1.57 -29.16
CA GLY A 394 -2.61 1.06 -27.80
C GLY A 394 -2.53 -0.46 -27.78
N ALA A 395 -2.92 -1.08 -26.66
CA ALA A 395 -2.88 -2.52 -26.45
C ALA A 395 -4.24 -3.08 -26.03
N THR A 396 -4.63 -4.19 -26.65
CA THR A 396 -5.86 -4.93 -26.34
C THR A 396 -5.52 -6.26 -25.68
N TRP A 397 -6.19 -6.57 -24.59
CA TRP A 397 -5.89 -7.68 -23.70
C TRP A 397 -7.12 -8.55 -23.45
N PHE A 398 -6.86 -9.84 -23.25
CA PHE A 398 -7.77 -10.75 -22.59
C PHE A 398 -7.43 -10.83 -21.10
N ARG A 399 -8.40 -10.64 -20.22
CA ARG A 399 -8.23 -10.75 -18.78
C ARG A 399 -9.04 -11.93 -18.22
N ILE A 400 -8.38 -12.79 -17.45
CA ILE A 400 -9.01 -13.87 -16.70
C ILE A 400 -8.72 -13.63 -15.21
N ARG A 401 -9.78 -13.52 -14.41
CA ARG A 401 -9.67 -13.25 -12.98
C ARG A 401 -9.57 -14.55 -12.17
N SER A 402 -8.76 -14.54 -11.13
CA SER A 402 -8.53 -15.64 -10.19
C SER A 402 -9.82 -16.08 -9.52
N GLU A 403 -10.64 -15.13 -9.07
CA GLU A 403 -11.93 -15.41 -8.42
C GLU A 403 -12.90 -16.11 -9.36
N ASP A 404 -13.00 -15.65 -10.61
CA ASP A 404 -13.89 -16.23 -11.62
C ASP A 404 -13.41 -17.62 -12.03
N LEU A 405 -12.10 -17.80 -12.19
CA LEU A 405 -11.50 -19.10 -12.48
C LEU A 405 -11.70 -20.09 -11.34
N ILE A 406 -11.47 -19.66 -10.09
CA ILE A 406 -11.68 -20.50 -8.90
C ILE A 406 -13.15 -20.90 -8.80
N TYR A 407 -14.08 -19.97 -9.03
CA TYR A 407 -15.51 -20.27 -9.04
C TYR A 407 -15.84 -21.36 -10.06
N LEU A 408 -15.36 -21.21 -11.30
CA LEU A 408 -15.56 -22.14 -12.40
C LEU A 408 -14.98 -23.55 -12.08
N LEU A 409 -13.78 -23.61 -11.53
CA LEU A 409 -13.15 -24.89 -11.13
C LEU A 409 -13.91 -25.60 -9.99
N HIS A 410 -14.58 -24.85 -9.10
CA HIS A 410 -15.35 -25.45 -8.00
C HIS A 410 -16.80 -25.77 -8.39
N SER A 411 -17.37 -25.12 -9.42
CA SER A 411 -18.75 -25.37 -9.83
C SER A 411 -18.96 -26.75 -10.44
N ASP A 412 -17.97 -27.26 -11.20
CA ASP A 412 -17.99 -28.63 -11.73
C ASP A 412 -16.62 -29.31 -11.57
N PRO A 413 -16.32 -29.90 -10.40
CA PRO A 413 -15.03 -30.55 -10.14
C PRO A 413 -14.75 -31.75 -11.04
N GLY A 414 -15.79 -32.40 -11.58
CA GLY A 414 -15.65 -33.57 -12.46
C GLY A 414 -15.15 -33.16 -13.84
N PHE A 415 -15.64 -32.03 -14.35
CA PHE A 415 -15.30 -31.49 -15.67
C PHE A 415 -13.84 -31.03 -15.80
N TRP A 416 -13.23 -30.59 -14.69
CA TRP A 416 -11.83 -30.12 -14.65
C TRP A 416 -10.84 -31.12 -14.10
N LYS A 417 -11.31 -32.32 -13.73
CA LYS A 417 -10.48 -33.35 -13.12
C LYS A 417 -9.35 -33.76 -14.07
N ASP A 418 -8.15 -33.94 -13.50
CA ASP A 418 -6.93 -34.38 -14.21
C ASP A 418 -6.37 -33.39 -15.24
N THR A 419 -6.94 -32.18 -15.35
CA THR A 419 -6.35 -31.09 -16.14
C THR A 419 -5.10 -30.53 -15.45
N HIS A 420 -4.10 -30.13 -16.23
CA HIS A 420 -2.89 -29.45 -15.72
C HIS A 420 -3.23 -28.14 -14.99
N LEU A 421 -4.34 -27.50 -15.36
CA LEU A 421 -4.85 -26.29 -14.74
C LEU A 421 -5.28 -26.54 -13.28
N GLU A 422 -6.08 -27.58 -13.03
CA GLU A 422 -6.51 -27.94 -11.67
C GLU A 422 -5.32 -28.37 -10.80
N GLN A 423 -4.38 -29.13 -11.36
CA GLN A 423 -3.16 -29.54 -10.65
C GLN A 423 -2.30 -28.36 -10.25
N LYS A 424 -2.09 -27.37 -11.14
CA LYS A 424 -1.37 -26.12 -10.82
C LYS A 424 -2.07 -25.32 -9.72
N VAL A 425 -3.40 -25.17 -9.80
CA VAL A 425 -4.19 -24.47 -8.78
C VAL A 425 -4.08 -25.17 -7.42
N LYS A 426 -4.21 -26.51 -7.37
CA LYS A 426 -4.08 -27.30 -6.14
C LYS A 426 -2.67 -27.26 -5.56
N ALA A 427 -1.63 -27.33 -6.39
CA ALA A 427 -0.23 -27.29 -5.96
C ALA A 427 0.12 -25.94 -5.32
N GLU A 428 -0.35 -24.84 -5.91
CA GLU A 428 -0.12 -23.49 -5.39
C GLU A 428 -0.99 -23.19 -4.15
N LYS A 429 -2.24 -23.70 -4.10
CA LYS A 429 -3.11 -23.59 -2.91
C LYS A 429 -2.57 -24.35 -1.68
N LYS A 430 -1.82 -25.45 -1.85
CA LYS A 430 -1.26 -26.23 -0.74
C LYS A 430 -0.14 -25.53 0.05
N LYS A 431 0.39 -24.39 -0.40
CA LYS A 431 1.42 -23.62 0.31
C LYS A 431 0.88 -22.67 1.41
N HIS A 432 -0.42 -22.67 1.70
CA HIS A 432 -1.01 -21.64 2.57
C HIS A 432 -0.72 -21.85 4.08
N ARG A 433 -0.27 -20.75 4.70
CA ARG A 433 -0.22 -20.42 6.13
C ARG A 433 0.32 -21.49 7.09
N LYS A 434 1.61 -21.42 7.44
CA LYS A 434 2.20 -22.23 8.52
C LYS A 434 1.76 -21.73 9.91
N TYR A 435 1.61 -20.42 10.08
CA TYR A 435 1.32 -19.80 11.38
C TYR A 435 -0.04 -19.10 11.42
N LYS A 436 -0.77 -19.19 12.53
CA LYS A 436 -2.10 -18.55 12.67
C LYS A 436 -2.08 -17.02 12.46
N TRP A 437 -0.95 -16.39 12.77
CA TRP A 437 -0.77 -14.94 12.69
C TRP A 437 -0.35 -14.43 11.31
N GLN A 438 0.02 -15.32 10.39
CA GLN A 438 0.49 -14.99 9.06
C GLN A 438 -0.71 -14.61 8.19
N ASP A 439 -0.58 -13.51 7.43
CA ASP A 439 -1.66 -13.04 6.56
C ASP A 439 -1.86 -14.03 5.40
N GLU A 440 -3.06 -14.07 4.80
CA GLU A 440 -3.41 -15.08 3.77
C GLU A 440 -2.44 -15.07 2.56
N ASP A 441 -1.89 -13.90 2.24
CA ASP A 441 -1.01 -13.68 1.08
C ASP A 441 0.47 -13.45 1.47
N GLU A 442 0.83 -13.67 2.74
CA GLU A 442 2.19 -13.42 3.24
C GLU A 442 3.09 -14.64 2.96
N VAL A 443 4.07 -14.49 2.07
CA VAL A 443 5.02 -15.58 1.77
C VAL A 443 6.07 -15.70 2.88
N LEU A 444 6.33 -16.94 3.32
CA LEU A 444 7.36 -17.30 4.30
C LEU A 444 8.69 -17.55 3.59
N TRP A 445 9.68 -16.68 3.80
CA TRP A 445 11.00 -16.79 3.16
C TRP A 445 12.03 -17.48 4.05
N TYR A 446 11.97 -17.23 5.36
CA TYR A 446 12.82 -17.88 6.34
C TYR A 446 12.00 -18.29 7.55
N ASP A 447 12.29 -19.50 8.02
CA ASP A 447 11.74 -20.09 9.22
C ASP A 447 12.84 -20.92 9.86
N GLY A 448 13.33 -20.45 11.00
CA GLY A 448 14.46 -21.05 11.69
C GLY A 448 14.34 -20.89 13.19
N HIS A 449 15.02 -21.78 13.90
CA HIS A 449 15.16 -21.72 15.35
C HIS A 449 16.57 -21.26 15.69
N ARG A 450 16.84 -21.02 16.98
CA ARG A 450 18.22 -20.81 17.47
C ARG A 450 19.09 -22.01 17.07
N HIS A 451 20.39 -21.79 16.90
CA HIS A 451 21.33 -22.84 16.52
C HIS A 451 21.41 -23.92 17.61
N VAL A 452 21.60 -25.19 17.23
CA VAL A 452 21.63 -26.36 18.11
C VAL A 452 22.66 -26.23 19.24
N ILE A 453 23.72 -25.44 19.05
CA ILE A 453 24.72 -25.14 20.08
C ILE A 453 24.11 -24.50 21.34
N VAL A 454 23.04 -23.71 21.19
CA VAL A 454 22.32 -23.11 22.31
C VAL A 454 21.67 -24.21 23.15
N LEU A 455 21.03 -25.18 22.51
CA LEU A 455 20.43 -26.33 23.17
C LEU A 455 21.50 -27.18 23.89
N LEU A 456 22.61 -27.47 23.21
CA LEU A 456 23.73 -28.23 23.79
C LEU A 456 24.31 -27.56 25.04
N ARG A 457 24.49 -26.23 24.99
CA ARG A 457 24.96 -25.44 26.13
C ARG A 457 23.93 -25.43 27.27
N SER A 458 22.65 -25.35 26.97
CA SER A 458 21.58 -25.40 27.97
C SER A 458 21.56 -26.73 28.73
N PHE A 459 21.99 -27.84 28.11
CA PHE A 459 22.12 -29.14 28.78
C PHE A 459 23.24 -29.23 29.83
N LEU A 460 24.16 -28.25 29.90
CA LEU A 460 25.15 -28.20 30.98
C LEU A 460 24.49 -28.02 32.35
N ILE A 461 23.36 -27.32 32.42
CA ILE A 461 22.63 -27.07 33.67
C ILE A 461 21.99 -28.36 34.23
N PRO A 462 21.20 -29.15 33.46
CA PRO A 462 20.72 -30.46 33.93
C PRO A 462 21.83 -31.48 34.13
N ALA A 463 23.03 -31.28 33.58
CA ALA A 463 24.19 -32.12 33.90
C ALA A 463 24.78 -31.84 35.31
N LEU A 464 24.65 -30.62 35.83
CA LEU A 464 25.15 -30.26 37.18
C LEU A 464 24.61 -31.13 38.32
N PRO A 465 23.31 -31.43 38.45
CA PRO A 465 22.83 -32.32 39.51
C PRO A 465 23.35 -33.76 39.36
N VAL A 466 23.61 -34.23 38.13
CA VAL A 466 24.24 -35.54 37.89
C VAL A 466 25.68 -35.52 38.39
N VAL A 467 26.47 -34.52 37.99
CA VAL A 467 27.86 -34.36 38.43
C VAL A 467 27.95 -34.14 39.95
N GLY A 468 27.06 -33.32 40.51
CA GLY A 468 26.98 -33.04 41.93
C GLY A 468 26.65 -34.28 42.75
N MET A 469 25.73 -35.12 42.29
CA MET A 469 25.41 -36.40 42.94
C MET A 469 26.54 -37.42 42.83
N ILE A 470 27.29 -37.44 41.72
CA ILE A 470 28.50 -38.25 41.57
C ILE A 470 29.58 -37.80 42.56
N LEU A 471 29.83 -36.49 42.67
CA LEU A 471 30.77 -35.93 43.64
C LEU A 471 30.33 -36.20 45.08
N LEU A 472 29.04 -36.06 45.39
CA LEU A 472 28.49 -36.37 46.70
C LEU A 472 28.69 -37.84 47.07
N LYS A 473 28.45 -38.76 46.12
CA LYS A 473 28.76 -40.18 46.31
C LYS A 473 30.25 -40.39 46.63
N LEU A 474 31.15 -39.75 45.89
CA LEU A 474 32.59 -39.85 46.12
C LEU A 474 32.98 -39.33 47.52
N ILE A 475 32.40 -38.22 47.97
CA ILE A 475 32.64 -37.64 49.29
C ILE A 475 32.10 -38.53 50.42
N LEU A 476 30.86 -39.02 50.28
CA LEU A 476 30.21 -39.87 51.28
C LEU A 476 30.88 -41.24 51.40
N GLN A 477 31.46 -41.74 50.31
CA GLN A 477 32.23 -42.97 50.31
C GLN A 477 33.48 -42.86 51.20
N ASN A 478 34.07 -41.67 51.38
CA ASN A 478 35.17 -41.47 52.32
C ASN A 478 34.73 -41.56 53.80
N TRP A 479 33.43 -41.54 54.08
CA TRP A 479 32.84 -41.62 55.43
C TRP A 479 32.14 -42.97 55.67
N ASP A 480 32.49 -44.00 54.87
CA ASP A 480 31.87 -45.33 54.86
C ASP A 480 30.36 -45.36 54.54
N ILE A 481 29.81 -44.29 53.96
CA ILE A 481 28.43 -44.23 53.49
C ILE A 481 28.39 -44.57 51.98
N ASN A 482 27.92 -45.76 51.64
CA ASN A 482 27.92 -46.25 50.26
C ASN A 482 26.56 -46.04 49.56
N LEU A 483 26.44 -44.98 48.75
CA LEU A 483 25.29 -44.77 47.86
C LEU A 483 25.37 -45.67 46.62
N THR A 484 24.32 -46.46 46.35
CA THR A 484 24.24 -47.28 45.14
C THR A 484 24.14 -46.42 43.88
N ILE A 485 24.71 -46.89 42.76
CA ILE A 485 24.66 -46.16 41.48
C ILE A 485 23.20 -45.90 41.05
N LEU A 486 22.30 -46.84 41.34
CA LEU A 486 20.86 -46.71 41.07
C LEU A 486 20.24 -45.52 41.82
N THR A 487 20.56 -45.33 43.10
CA THR A 487 20.00 -44.22 43.90
C THR A 487 20.51 -42.86 43.41
N VAL A 488 21.80 -42.78 43.07
CA VAL A 488 22.40 -41.59 42.44
C VAL A 488 21.74 -41.28 41.10
N ALA A 489 21.52 -42.28 40.25
CA ALA A 489 20.89 -42.12 38.94
C ALA A 489 19.41 -41.70 39.06
N LEU A 490 18.65 -42.27 39.99
CA LEU A 490 17.23 -41.96 40.17
C LEU A 490 17.02 -40.54 40.70
N VAL A 491 17.79 -40.15 41.74
CA VAL A 491 17.69 -38.80 42.33
C VAL A 491 18.17 -37.73 41.36
N SER A 492 19.30 -37.94 40.69
CA SER A 492 19.79 -36.99 39.68
C SER A 492 18.86 -36.93 38.46
N GLY A 493 18.33 -38.07 38.01
CA GLY A 493 17.37 -38.15 36.90
C GLY A 493 16.05 -37.44 37.21
N MET A 494 15.54 -37.54 38.44
CA MET A 494 14.32 -36.86 38.89
C MET A 494 14.43 -35.32 38.80
N VAL A 495 15.63 -34.78 38.97
CA VAL A 495 15.90 -33.33 38.83
C VAL A 495 16.30 -32.95 37.41
N ALA A 496 17.16 -33.75 36.77
CA ALA A 496 17.68 -33.48 35.45
C ALA A 496 16.64 -33.63 34.34
N ALA A 497 15.72 -34.61 34.43
CA ALA A 497 14.76 -34.87 33.37
C ALA A 497 13.74 -33.73 33.19
N PRO A 498 13.08 -33.18 34.23
CA PRO A 498 12.20 -32.01 34.07
C PRO A 498 12.92 -30.79 33.51
N LEU A 499 14.17 -30.54 33.95
CA LEU A 499 15.00 -29.44 33.43
C LEU A 499 15.34 -29.64 31.95
N THR A 500 15.69 -30.87 31.56
CA THR A 500 15.99 -31.24 30.17
C THR A 500 14.77 -31.02 29.29
N VAL A 501 13.60 -31.50 29.72
CA VAL A 501 12.33 -31.27 29.01
C VAL A 501 12.03 -29.77 28.90
N TRP A 502 12.19 -29.02 29.99
CA TRP A 502 11.98 -27.57 30.00
C TRP A 502 12.84 -26.86 28.94
N TYR A 503 14.17 -27.09 28.93
CA TYR A 503 15.07 -26.45 27.97
C TYR A 503 14.85 -26.90 26.52
N VAL A 504 14.46 -28.17 26.29
CA VAL A 504 14.11 -28.64 24.94
C VAL A 504 12.85 -27.94 24.45
N VAL A 505 11.83 -27.85 25.29
CA VAL A 505 10.57 -27.19 24.92
C VAL A 505 10.80 -25.68 24.69
N ASP A 506 11.59 -25.02 25.53
CA ASP A 506 11.99 -23.62 25.37
C ASP A 506 12.70 -23.40 24.02
N TYR A 507 13.67 -24.26 23.67
CA TYR A 507 14.37 -24.20 22.39
C TYR A 507 13.46 -24.43 21.17
N LEU A 508 12.50 -25.36 21.26
CA LEU A 508 11.57 -25.66 20.16
C LEU A 508 10.47 -24.59 19.99
N ASN A 509 10.17 -23.82 21.04
CA ASN A 509 9.15 -22.78 20.99
C ASN A 509 9.66 -21.45 20.40
N ASP A 510 10.96 -21.19 20.56
CA ASP A 510 11.59 -19.97 20.09
C ASP A 510 11.97 -20.06 18.61
N TYR A 511 11.36 -19.20 17.79
CA TYR A 511 11.62 -19.16 16.35
C TYR A 511 11.76 -17.73 15.81
N PHE A 512 12.51 -17.65 14.72
CA PHE A 512 12.71 -16.46 13.91
C PHE A 512 12.09 -16.70 12.54
N VAL A 513 11.26 -15.75 12.12
CA VAL A 513 10.60 -15.82 10.83
C VAL A 513 10.82 -14.53 10.06
N VAL A 514 11.20 -14.66 8.79
CA VAL A 514 11.23 -13.56 7.82
C VAL A 514 10.18 -13.84 6.77
N THR A 515 9.24 -12.91 6.62
CA THR A 515 8.21 -12.96 5.61
C THR A 515 8.43 -11.90 4.55
N SER A 516 7.60 -11.94 3.51
CA SER A 516 7.55 -10.90 2.46
C SER A 516 7.21 -9.49 2.99
N LEU A 517 6.65 -9.35 4.19
CA LEU A 517 6.17 -8.07 4.72
C LEU A 517 6.89 -7.63 6.01
N ARG A 518 7.35 -8.56 6.82
CA ARG A 518 7.87 -8.28 8.17
C ARG A 518 8.92 -9.29 8.60
N VAL A 519 9.67 -8.88 9.61
CA VAL A 519 10.60 -9.71 10.34
C VAL A 519 10.04 -9.92 11.75
N THR A 520 9.96 -11.17 12.18
CA THR A 520 9.34 -11.54 13.45
C THR A 520 10.29 -12.40 14.28
N ALA A 521 10.40 -12.04 15.56
CA ALA A 521 11.04 -12.85 16.58
C ALA A 521 10.00 -13.17 17.65
N ARG A 522 9.81 -14.46 17.93
CA ARG A 522 8.90 -14.91 18.97
C ARG A 522 9.70 -15.61 20.06
N GLU A 523 9.53 -15.12 21.28
CA GLU A 523 10.03 -15.75 22.50
C GLU A 523 8.82 -16.21 23.32
N GLN A 524 8.71 -17.52 23.56
CA GLN A 524 7.58 -18.09 24.29
C GLN A 524 8.07 -18.96 25.44
N VAL A 525 7.90 -18.44 26.66
CA VAL A 525 8.11 -19.23 27.87
C VAL A 525 6.82 -19.98 28.19
N VAL A 526 6.91 -21.31 28.20
CA VAL A 526 5.78 -22.21 28.45
C VAL A 526 4.98 -21.74 29.67
N LEU A 527 3.67 -21.54 29.50
CA LEU A 527 2.69 -21.23 30.56
C LEU A 527 2.85 -19.89 31.32
N VAL A 528 3.82 -19.04 30.97
CA VAL A 528 4.10 -17.79 31.72
C VAL A 528 3.82 -16.56 30.89
N TYR A 529 4.42 -16.47 29.70
CA TYR A 529 4.45 -15.24 28.92
C TYR A 529 4.77 -15.52 27.46
N GLU A 530 4.06 -14.83 26.57
CA GLU A 530 4.35 -14.81 25.14
C GLU A 530 4.80 -13.40 24.76
N ARG A 531 6.04 -13.28 24.25
CA ARG A 531 6.55 -12.04 23.68
C ARG A 531 6.77 -12.22 22.20
N ARG A 532 6.03 -11.47 21.41
CA ARG A 532 6.24 -11.37 19.96
C ARG A 532 6.74 -9.98 19.64
N THR A 533 7.91 -9.90 19.01
CA THR A 533 8.45 -8.64 18.51
C THR A 533 8.44 -8.68 17.00
N GLU A 534 7.79 -7.69 16.40
CA GLU A 534 7.62 -7.62 14.96
C GLU A 534 8.09 -6.28 14.43
N ALA A 535 8.70 -6.31 13.26
CA ALA A 535 9.06 -5.12 12.53
C ALA A 535 8.64 -5.28 11.07
N PRO A 536 7.82 -4.37 10.53
CA PRO A 536 7.62 -4.26 9.10
C PRO A 536 8.96 -4.13 8.38
N LEU A 537 9.13 -4.83 7.27
CA LEU A 537 10.41 -4.96 6.58
C LEU A 537 10.84 -3.63 5.92
N ASP A 538 9.89 -2.78 5.57
CA ASP A 538 10.09 -1.40 5.13
C ASP A 538 10.60 -0.47 6.24
N GLN A 539 10.31 -0.79 7.50
CA GLN A 539 10.83 -0.05 8.67
C GLN A 539 12.20 -0.54 9.12
N VAL A 540 12.73 -1.63 8.56
CA VAL A 540 14.10 -2.09 8.85
C VAL A 540 15.09 -1.09 8.26
N GLN A 541 15.96 -0.52 9.08
CA GLN A 541 16.96 0.46 8.67
C GLN A 541 18.30 -0.17 8.34
N ASP A 542 18.77 -1.05 9.21
CA ASP A 542 20.08 -1.67 9.13
C ASP A 542 20.07 -3.03 9.85
N THR A 543 20.82 -3.98 9.30
CA THR A 543 21.01 -5.31 9.87
C THR A 543 22.49 -5.50 10.17
N THR A 544 22.86 -5.42 11.45
CA THR A 544 24.23 -5.61 11.89
C THR A 544 24.45 -7.07 12.26
N LEU A 545 25.33 -7.76 11.53
CA LEU A 545 25.77 -9.12 11.87
C LEU A 545 26.88 -9.07 12.94
N ARG A 546 26.77 -9.94 13.96
CA ARG A 546 27.85 -10.19 14.93
C ARG A 546 28.10 -11.68 15.06
N THR A 547 29.33 -12.10 14.79
CA THR A 547 29.80 -13.47 14.94
C THR A 547 30.97 -13.51 15.92
N ASP A 548 30.98 -14.51 16.79
CA ASP A 548 32.12 -14.81 17.66
C ASP A 548 33.02 -15.86 16.96
N PHE A 549 34.24 -16.12 17.47
CA PHE A 549 35.18 -17.10 16.91
C PHE A 549 34.54 -18.47 16.61
N TRP A 550 33.80 -19.03 17.57
CA TRP A 550 33.07 -20.29 17.39
C TRP A 550 31.86 -20.16 16.48
N GLY A 551 31.26 -18.96 16.42
CA GLY A 551 30.17 -18.64 15.50
C GLY A 551 30.61 -18.68 14.04
N SER A 552 31.79 -18.12 13.73
CA SER A 552 32.36 -18.20 12.38
C SER A 552 32.76 -19.61 11.98
N LEU A 553 33.22 -20.44 12.92
CA LEU A 553 33.65 -21.81 12.61
C LEU A 553 32.48 -22.78 12.39
N ILE A 554 31.41 -22.64 13.18
CA ILE A 554 30.26 -23.56 13.20
C ILE A 554 29.07 -23.01 12.40
N GLY A 555 29.12 -21.75 11.95
CA GLY A 555 28.10 -21.15 11.09
C GLY A 555 26.89 -20.59 11.84
N TYR A 556 27.09 -19.99 13.02
CA TYR A 556 26.02 -19.28 13.75
C TYR A 556 26.41 -17.84 14.10
N GLY A 557 25.42 -16.96 14.23
CA GLY A 557 25.67 -15.57 14.62
C GLY A 557 24.44 -14.82 15.08
N ASN A 558 24.66 -13.63 15.64
CA ASN A 558 23.59 -12.77 16.13
C ASN A 558 23.30 -11.68 15.10
N LEU A 559 22.07 -11.61 14.60
CA LEU A 559 21.61 -10.58 13.69
C LEU A 559 20.85 -9.51 14.45
N LYS A 560 21.41 -8.30 14.48
CA LYS A 560 20.80 -7.13 15.14
C LYS A 560 20.09 -6.29 14.09
N ILE A 561 18.77 -6.28 14.15
CA ILE A 561 17.89 -5.59 13.19
C ILE A 561 17.41 -4.29 13.82
N LYS A 562 17.90 -3.16 13.30
CA LYS A 562 17.47 -1.83 13.71
C LYS A 562 16.24 -1.43 12.91
N THR A 563 15.23 -0.91 13.60
CA THR A 563 13.98 -0.45 12.99
C THR A 563 13.88 1.07 13.10
N ALA A 564 13.05 1.68 12.25
CA ALA A 564 12.82 3.12 12.25
C ALA A 564 12.14 3.63 13.52
N SER A 565 11.42 2.75 14.21
CA SER A 565 10.86 3.02 15.53
C SER A 565 11.95 2.89 16.58
N ALA A 566 12.36 4.02 17.17
CA ALA A 566 13.44 4.10 18.17
C ALA A 566 13.23 3.20 19.42
N ALA A 567 12.04 2.61 19.58
CA ALA A 567 11.62 1.83 20.74
C ALA A 567 11.83 0.30 20.63
N SER A 568 12.12 -0.28 19.45
CA SER A 568 12.22 -1.75 19.31
C SER A 568 13.31 -2.21 18.34
N GLN A 569 14.48 -2.55 18.90
CA GLN A 569 15.50 -3.32 18.17
C GLN A 569 15.12 -4.81 18.22
N ILE A 570 15.02 -5.46 17.06
CA ILE A 570 14.85 -6.92 16.99
C ILE A 570 16.21 -7.57 16.95
N VAL A 571 16.41 -8.60 17.76
CA VAL A 571 17.64 -9.38 17.78
C VAL A 571 17.27 -10.81 17.45
N PHE A 572 17.83 -11.34 16.36
CA PHE A 572 17.84 -12.77 16.15
C PHE A 572 19.13 -13.30 16.73
N ASP A 573 19.05 -14.09 17.79
CA ASP A 573 20.22 -14.60 18.48
C ASP A 573 20.58 -16.02 18.02
N HIS A 574 21.89 -16.25 17.82
CA HIS A 574 22.45 -17.54 17.40
C HIS A 574 21.74 -18.16 16.18
N VAL A 575 21.49 -17.37 15.15
CA VAL A 575 20.86 -17.81 13.91
C VAL A 575 21.83 -18.70 13.11
N PRO A 576 21.40 -19.87 12.62
CA PRO A 576 22.17 -20.66 11.67
C PRO A 576 22.34 -19.92 10.33
N ASN A 577 23.55 -19.93 9.77
CA ASN A 577 23.89 -19.27 8.50
C ASN A 577 23.40 -17.82 8.44
N PRO A 578 23.89 -16.95 9.36
CA PRO A 578 23.33 -15.61 9.54
C PRO A 578 23.57 -14.69 8.33
N GLU A 579 24.61 -14.95 7.52
CA GLU A 579 24.88 -14.23 6.28
C GLU A 579 23.77 -14.43 5.23
N SER A 580 23.26 -15.65 5.06
CA SER A 580 22.15 -15.91 4.13
C SER A 580 20.86 -15.24 4.61
N VAL A 581 20.62 -15.20 5.92
CA VAL A 581 19.44 -14.54 6.50
C VAL A 581 19.54 -13.02 6.34
N GLN A 582 20.73 -12.44 6.55
CA GLN A 582 20.97 -11.02 6.31
C GLN A 582 20.79 -10.65 4.83
N ALA A 583 21.36 -11.45 3.92
CA ALA A 583 21.22 -11.26 2.48
C ALA A 583 19.74 -11.32 2.07
N LEU A 584 19.00 -12.31 2.56
CA LEU A 584 17.56 -12.47 2.33
C LEU A 584 16.78 -11.24 2.81
N ILE A 585 17.00 -10.78 4.04
CA ILE A 585 16.33 -9.59 4.58
C ILE A 585 16.66 -8.35 3.73
N SER A 586 17.92 -8.19 3.33
CA SER A 586 18.36 -7.06 2.49
C SER A 586 17.74 -7.07 1.09
N GLU A 587 17.56 -8.26 0.50
CA GLU A 587 16.93 -8.43 -0.80
C GLU A 587 15.43 -8.14 -0.72
N GLN A 588 14.74 -8.73 0.25
CA GLN A 588 13.30 -8.53 0.43
C GLN A 588 12.99 -7.07 0.77
N ARG A 589 13.84 -6.39 1.56
CA ARG A 589 13.72 -4.95 1.80
C ARG A 589 13.88 -4.14 0.52
N ARG A 590 14.88 -4.44 -0.32
CA ARG A 590 15.08 -3.76 -1.61
C ARG A 590 13.87 -3.94 -2.54
N ARG A 591 13.29 -5.14 -2.58
CA ARG A 591 12.06 -5.43 -3.34
C ARG A 591 10.89 -4.58 -2.83
N LEU A 592 10.62 -4.57 -1.52
CA LEU A 592 9.54 -3.76 -0.95
C LEU A 592 9.72 -2.24 -1.13
N LEU A 593 10.95 -1.74 -1.01
CA LEU A 593 11.24 -0.32 -1.25
C LEU A 593 11.01 0.05 -2.72
N ALA A 594 11.47 -0.80 -3.65
CA ALA A 594 11.22 -0.63 -5.07
C ALA A 594 9.71 -0.64 -5.40
N GLU A 595 8.94 -1.54 -4.78
CA GLU A 595 7.47 -1.57 -4.89
C GLU A 595 6.82 -0.27 -4.40
N LYS A 596 7.20 0.23 -3.21
CA LYS A 596 6.63 1.48 -2.67
C LYS A 596 6.98 2.69 -3.53
N LEU A 597 8.20 2.77 -4.06
CA LEU A 597 8.60 3.85 -4.94
C LEU A 597 7.86 3.79 -6.28
N ALA A 598 7.66 2.59 -6.84
CA ALA A 598 6.81 2.37 -8.01
C ALA A 598 5.35 2.79 -7.72
N GLU A 599 4.85 2.48 -6.52
CA GLU A 599 3.52 2.90 -6.06
C GLU A 599 3.35 4.41 -6.09
N GLN A 600 4.27 5.11 -5.41
CA GLN A 600 4.28 6.57 -5.32
C GLN A 600 4.48 7.25 -6.67
N ARG A 601 5.36 6.72 -7.54
CA ARG A 601 5.64 7.28 -8.87
C ARG A 601 4.41 7.23 -9.76
N GLU A 602 3.77 6.08 -9.87
CA GLU A 602 2.60 5.93 -10.72
C GLU A 602 1.41 6.71 -10.17
N GLY A 603 1.24 6.76 -8.83
CA GLY A 603 0.22 7.59 -8.21
C GLY A 603 0.38 9.07 -8.58
N LEU A 604 1.61 9.58 -8.52
CA LEU A 604 1.94 10.93 -8.97
C LEU A 604 1.74 11.12 -10.47
N ARG A 605 2.15 10.14 -11.30
CA ARG A 605 1.92 10.15 -12.75
C ARG A 605 0.43 10.23 -13.08
N MET A 606 -0.39 9.39 -12.47
CA MET A 606 -1.83 9.35 -12.68
C MET A 606 -2.50 10.64 -12.23
N GLN A 607 -2.03 11.22 -11.12
CA GLN A 607 -2.48 12.54 -10.68
C GLN A 607 -2.12 13.61 -11.72
N LEU A 608 -0.90 13.63 -12.24
CA LEU A 608 -0.48 14.56 -13.30
C LEU A 608 -1.28 14.35 -14.59
N VAL A 609 -1.48 13.11 -15.05
CA VAL A 609 -2.29 12.81 -16.25
C VAL A 609 -3.72 13.32 -16.08
N LYS A 610 -4.30 13.16 -14.89
CA LYS A 610 -5.65 13.63 -14.57
C LYS A 610 -5.72 15.16 -14.49
N ASP A 611 -4.78 15.79 -13.78
CA ASP A 611 -4.75 17.24 -13.54
C ASP A 611 -4.44 18.01 -14.82
N LEU A 612 -3.54 17.49 -15.66
CA LEU A 612 -3.17 18.03 -16.97
C LEU A 612 -4.09 17.56 -18.11
N ARG A 613 -5.03 16.65 -17.83
CA ARG A 613 -5.97 16.04 -18.80
C ARG A 613 -5.31 15.47 -20.07
N LEU A 614 -4.13 14.89 -19.93
CA LEU A 614 -3.31 14.43 -21.08
C LEU A 614 -3.95 13.28 -21.87
N SER A 615 -4.82 12.48 -21.25
CA SER A 615 -5.56 11.40 -21.93
C SER A 615 -6.80 10.99 -21.15
N LEU A 616 -7.82 10.48 -21.87
CA LEU A 616 -8.97 9.81 -21.28
C LEU A 616 -8.54 8.46 -20.70
N LEU A 617 -8.43 8.37 -19.38
CA LEU A 617 -8.04 7.15 -18.68
C LEU A 617 -9.03 6.02 -19.00
N SER A 618 -8.53 4.84 -19.39
CA SER A 618 -9.35 3.64 -19.58
C SER A 618 -9.69 3.06 -18.22
N GLN A 619 -10.99 3.01 -17.87
CA GLN A 619 -11.45 2.20 -16.74
C GLN A 619 -12.02 0.91 -17.28
N VAL A 620 -11.24 -0.14 -17.04
CA VAL A 620 -11.57 -1.45 -17.52
C VAL A 620 -12.81 -2.01 -16.82
N PRO A 621 -13.72 -2.67 -17.57
CA PRO A 621 -14.91 -3.32 -17.03
C PRO A 621 -14.60 -4.27 -15.85
N ASP A 622 -15.47 -4.35 -14.83
CA ASP A 622 -15.12 -4.92 -13.53
C ASP A 622 -14.98 -6.46 -13.52
N GLN A 623 -16.08 -7.21 -13.40
CA GLN A 623 -16.09 -8.68 -13.22
C GLN A 623 -16.98 -9.34 -14.28
N THR A 624 -16.60 -10.53 -14.76
CA THR A 624 -17.46 -11.30 -15.68
C THR A 624 -18.61 -11.97 -14.95
N LEU A 625 -18.38 -12.41 -13.70
CA LEU A 625 -19.41 -12.92 -12.81
C LEU A 625 -19.84 -11.83 -11.81
N PRO A 626 -21.09 -11.87 -11.30
CA PRO A 626 -21.54 -10.91 -10.30
C PRO A 626 -20.68 -10.93 -9.02
N PRO A 627 -20.47 -9.76 -8.37
CA PRO A 627 -19.70 -9.69 -7.14
C PRO A 627 -20.37 -10.47 -6.01
N GLY A 628 -19.59 -11.25 -5.27
CA GLY A 628 -20.04 -11.96 -4.05
C GLY A 628 -20.49 -13.41 -4.24
N LEU A 629 -20.38 -13.99 -5.44
CA LEU A 629 -20.55 -15.44 -5.61
C LEU A 629 -19.43 -16.20 -4.87
N LYS A 630 -19.78 -16.85 -3.77
CA LYS A 630 -18.88 -17.75 -3.05
C LYS A 630 -18.97 -19.15 -3.66
N PRO A 631 -17.84 -19.84 -3.88
CA PRO A 631 -17.89 -21.23 -4.31
C PRO A 631 -18.63 -22.07 -3.24
N PRO A 632 -19.42 -23.09 -3.65
CA PRO A 632 -20.08 -23.96 -2.69
C PRO A 632 -19.04 -24.63 -1.77
N ILE A 633 -19.23 -24.53 -0.46
CA ILE A 633 -18.32 -25.12 0.52
C ILE A 633 -18.54 -26.64 0.53
N VAL A 634 -17.66 -27.37 -0.15
CA VAL A 634 -17.65 -28.84 -0.12
C VAL A 634 -16.94 -29.31 1.16
N LEU A 635 -17.68 -29.49 2.25
CA LEU A 635 -17.15 -30.03 3.51
C LEU A 635 -16.84 -31.52 3.37
N SER A 636 -15.56 -31.89 3.52
CA SER A 636 -15.12 -33.29 3.59
C SER A 636 -15.72 -34.00 4.81
N TRP A 637 -16.06 -35.28 4.67
CA TRP A 637 -16.69 -36.06 5.74
C TRP A 637 -15.80 -36.17 7.00
N TRP A 638 -14.48 -36.28 6.84
CA TRP A 638 -13.52 -36.27 7.96
C TRP A 638 -13.39 -34.91 8.65
N GLN A 639 -13.57 -33.80 7.92
CA GLN A 639 -13.54 -32.45 8.51
C GLN A 639 -14.78 -32.18 9.38
N LYS A 640 -15.94 -32.74 9.00
CA LYS A 640 -17.14 -32.74 9.87
C LYS A 640 -16.91 -33.53 11.15
N TRP A 641 -16.18 -34.65 11.09
CA TRP A 641 -15.87 -35.51 12.23
C TRP A 641 -14.81 -34.91 13.17
N LEU A 642 -13.77 -34.24 12.64
CA LEU A 642 -12.74 -33.53 13.40
C LEU A 642 -13.29 -32.32 14.18
N ALA A 643 -14.28 -31.61 13.63
CA ALA A 643 -14.92 -30.48 14.31
C ALA A 643 -15.76 -30.91 15.54
N THR A 644 -16.34 -32.11 15.50
CA THR A 644 -17.02 -32.72 16.65
C THR A 644 -16.02 -33.26 17.68
N LEU A 645 -14.89 -33.81 17.24
CA LEU A 645 -13.85 -34.34 18.12
C LEU A 645 -13.06 -33.25 18.84
N ALA A 646 -12.82 -32.10 18.19
CA ALA A 646 -12.23 -30.91 18.81
C ALA A 646 -13.09 -30.31 19.93
N LYS A 647 -14.42 -30.43 19.84
CA LYS A 647 -15.35 -30.06 20.92
C LYS A 647 -15.31 -31.05 22.10
N ALA A 648 -15.05 -32.33 21.83
CA ALA A 648 -14.91 -33.36 22.86
C ALA A 648 -13.55 -33.30 23.58
N LEU A 649 -12.46 -33.00 22.85
CA LEU A 649 -11.11 -32.93 23.43
C LEU A 649 -10.89 -31.72 24.35
N HIS A 650 -11.61 -30.62 24.11
CA HIS A 650 -11.58 -29.43 24.98
C HIS A 650 -12.22 -29.67 26.36
N PHE A 651 -13.05 -30.71 26.50
CA PHE A 651 -13.75 -31.03 27.74
C PHE A 651 -12.96 -31.98 28.67
N VAL A 652 -12.00 -32.74 28.13
CA VAL A 652 -11.33 -33.84 28.86
C VAL A 652 -9.98 -33.45 29.48
N PHE A 653 -9.30 -32.41 28.97
CA PHE A 653 -7.95 -32.02 29.44
C PHE A 653 -7.91 -30.80 30.38
N PHE A 654 -9.06 -30.31 30.85
CA PHE A 654 -9.16 -29.08 31.65
C PHE A 654 -8.65 -29.15 33.12
N PRO A 655 -8.31 -30.29 33.78
CA PRO A 655 -7.86 -30.22 35.18
C PRO A 655 -6.33 -30.27 35.39
N PHE A 656 -5.48 -30.30 34.36
CA PHE A 656 -4.02 -30.40 34.56
C PHE A 656 -3.29 -29.04 34.64
N GLU A 657 -3.80 -28.00 33.98
CA GLU A 657 -3.21 -26.65 34.02
C GLU A 657 -3.47 -25.90 35.35
N PHE A 658 -4.55 -26.22 36.06
CA PHE A 658 -5.01 -25.41 37.20
C PHE A 658 -4.38 -25.81 38.55
N LEU A 659 -3.98 -27.07 38.72
CA LEU A 659 -3.54 -27.62 40.01
C LEU A 659 -2.03 -27.49 40.29
N PHE A 660 -1.18 -27.41 39.26
CA PHE A 660 0.29 -27.45 39.44
C PHE A 660 1.05 -26.18 39.02
N LEU A 661 0.53 -25.36 38.10
CA LEU A 661 1.33 -24.29 37.47
C LEU A 661 1.09 -22.87 38.04
N ARG A 662 -0.03 -22.64 38.71
CA ARG A 662 -0.36 -21.32 39.29
C ARG A 662 0.37 -20.92 40.58
N PRO A 663 0.81 -21.82 41.49
CA PRO A 663 1.66 -21.40 42.61
C PRO A 663 3.12 -21.13 42.21
N LEU A 664 3.58 -21.65 41.07
CA LEU A 664 4.97 -21.47 40.58
C LEU A 664 5.20 -20.13 39.87
N SER A 665 4.16 -19.57 39.25
CA SER A 665 4.24 -18.29 38.52
C SER A 665 4.39 -17.06 39.43
N TRP A 666 4.00 -17.16 40.71
CA TRP A 666 4.25 -16.14 41.72
C TRP A 666 5.73 -16.08 42.16
N VAL A 667 6.40 -17.24 42.27
CA VAL A 667 7.83 -17.34 42.64
C VAL A 667 8.74 -16.99 41.45
N MET A 668 8.36 -17.35 40.22
CA MET A 668 9.16 -17.07 39.01
C MET A 668 9.08 -15.60 38.54
N ARG A 669 8.04 -14.84 38.95
CA ARG A 669 7.93 -13.39 38.70
C ARG A 669 9.04 -12.58 39.40
N ILE A 670 9.63 -13.11 40.46
CA ILE A 670 10.73 -12.46 41.20
C ILE A 670 12.09 -12.65 40.50
N PHE A 671 12.25 -13.69 39.68
CA PHE A 671 13.52 -14.02 39.02
C PHE A 671 13.64 -13.58 37.54
N ALA A 672 12.53 -13.24 36.87
CA ALA A 672 12.51 -13.00 35.42
C ALA A 672 12.84 -11.56 34.96
N GLN A 673 13.14 -10.61 35.85
CA GLN A 673 13.43 -9.20 35.48
C GLN A 673 14.92 -8.81 35.47
N ARG A 674 15.83 -9.78 35.31
CA ARG A 674 17.28 -9.48 35.29
C ARG A 674 17.96 -10.05 34.05
N ARG A 675 18.25 -9.17 33.09
CA ARG A 675 19.47 -9.18 32.26
C ARG A 675 19.52 -7.93 31.38
N LEU A 676 20.07 -6.85 31.93
CA LEU A 676 20.81 -5.87 31.15
C LEU A 676 22.29 -6.28 31.20
N SER A 677 22.92 -6.36 30.03
CA SER A 677 24.32 -6.76 29.88
C SER A 677 25.24 -5.74 30.57
N PRO A 678 26.07 -6.13 31.55
CA PRO A 678 27.03 -5.23 32.17
C PRO A 678 28.39 -5.42 31.49
N ARG A 679 28.71 -4.62 30.48
CA ARG A 679 30.11 -4.35 30.09
C ARG A 679 30.22 -3.26 29.03
N ASN A 680 30.44 -2.04 29.48
CA ASN A 680 31.52 -1.16 29.02
C ASN A 680 31.42 0.18 29.78
N GLN A 681 31.91 0.18 31.01
CA GLN A 681 32.44 1.39 31.62
C GLN A 681 33.92 1.14 31.81
N ASN A 682 34.72 1.58 30.82
CA ASN A 682 36.13 1.77 31.05
C ASN A 682 36.27 2.78 32.19
N ARG A 683 36.90 2.30 33.25
CA ARG A 683 37.38 3.09 34.37
C ARG A 683 38.67 3.77 33.91
N ASP A 684 38.58 5.03 33.50
CA ASP A 684 39.71 5.95 33.56
C ASP A 684 39.35 7.05 34.56
N PHE A 685 39.88 6.86 35.77
CA PHE A 685 39.75 7.79 36.89
C PHE A 685 40.97 8.72 36.88
N GLY A 686 40.73 9.99 36.52
CA GLY A 686 41.63 11.12 36.72
C GLY A 686 40.96 12.17 37.60
N ALA A 687 41.68 12.64 38.62
CA ALA A 687 41.24 13.36 39.83
C ALA A 687 40.41 14.65 39.66
N GLY A 688 39.58 14.92 40.68
CA GLY A 688 39.01 16.24 40.99
C GLY A 688 37.85 16.15 42.00
N VAL A 689 38.14 16.28 43.30
CA VAL A 689 37.24 15.96 44.45
C VAL A 689 35.96 16.83 44.56
N LEU A 690 35.65 17.78 43.67
CA LEU A 690 34.49 18.69 43.89
C LEU A 690 33.52 18.96 42.73
N ALA A 691 33.71 18.43 41.51
CA ALA A 691 32.65 18.43 40.48
C ALA A 691 33.04 17.52 39.29
N SER A 692 32.58 16.27 39.26
CA SER A 692 32.86 15.37 38.13
C SER A 692 31.76 15.47 37.06
N TRP A 693 31.91 16.40 36.11
CA TRP A 693 31.19 16.37 34.84
C TRP A 693 31.99 15.56 33.79
N TRP A 694 31.28 14.83 32.93
CA TRP A 694 31.89 14.15 31.77
C TRP A 694 31.35 14.82 30.51
N ILE A 695 32.19 15.49 29.73
CA ILE A 695 31.80 16.09 28.44
C ILE A 695 32.48 15.30 27.34
N THR A 696 31.68 14.48 26.66
CA THR A 696 32.06 13.77 25.45
C THR A 696 31.34 14.43 24.27
N PRO A 697 31.88 14.41 23.02
CA PRO A 697 31.22 15.03 21.87
C PRO A 697 29.79 14.51 21.62
N ASP A 698 29.51 13.27 22.03
CA ASP A 698 28.22 12.58 21.90
C ASP A 698 27.29 12.76 23.12
N LYS A 699 27.83 12.95 24.33
CA LYS A 699 27.03 13.03 25.57
C LYS A 699 27.68 13.87 26.65
N THR A 700 26.87 14.54 27.47
CA THR A 700 27.31 15.19 28.70
C THR A 700 26.61 14.56 29.90
N VAL A 701 27.37 14.24 30.95
CA VAL A 701 26.87 13.61 32.18
C VAL A 701 27.10 14.52 33.38
N TRP A 702 26.04 14.73 34.17
CA TRP A 702 26.06 15.47 35.44
C TRP A 702 25.66 14.59 36.61
N ARG A 703 26.12 14.99 37.80
CA ARG A 703 25.79 14.38 39.09
C ARG A 703 25.17 15.41 40.02
N LYS A 704 24.45 14.90 41.04
CA LYS A 704 23.91 15.70 42.15
C LYS A 704 25.05 16.36 42.95
N HIS A 705 24.85 17.59 43.40
CA HIS A 705 25.87 18.34 44.15
C HIS A 705 26.27 17.63 45.48
N TRP A 706 27.54 17.73 45.89
CA TRP A 706 28.07 17.02 47.07
C TRP A 706 27.46 17.47 48.41
N LEU A 707 27.00 18.73 48.51
CA LEU A 707 26.26 19.22 49.69
C LEU A 707 25.03 18.35 50.02
N ILE A 708 24.43 17.73 49.00
CA ILE A 708 23.29 16.82 49.17
C ILE A 708 23.73 15.52 49.82
N LEU A 709 24.92 15.03 49.45
CA LEU A 709 25.51 13.87 50.12
C LEU A 709 25.68 14.20 51.61
N LEU A 710 26.27 15.35 51.94
CA LEU A 710 26.44 15.78 53.33
C LEU A 710 25.09 15.89 54.06
N GLN A 711 24.07 16.52 53.46
CA GLN A 711 22.73 16.67 54.05
C GLN A 711 21.99 15.34 54.22
N ARG A 712 22.19 14.35 53.35
CA ARG A 712 21.53 13.04 53.43
C ARG A 712 22.27 12.06 54.33
N VAL A 713 23.58 12.23 54.48
CA VAL A 713 24.47 11.27 55.16
C VAL A 713 24.81 11.68 56.59
N TRP A 714 24.70 12.95 56.98
CA TRP A 714 25.16 13.38 58.32
C TRP A 714 24.46 12.65 59.49
N GLN A 715 23.17 12.31 59.37
CA GLN A 715 22.45 11.55 60.41
C GLN A 715 22.96 10.11 60.53
N SER A 716 23.15 9.42 59.40
CA SER A 716 23.67 8.06 59.39
C SER A 716 25.15 8.03 59.79
N PHE A 717 25.91 9.04 59.40
CA PHE A 717 27.29 9.24 59.81
C PHE A 717 27.41 9.48 61.32
N LEU A 718 26.54 10.30 61.91
CA LEU A 718 26.55 10.61 63.33
C LEU A 718 26.16 9.37 64.17
N VAL A 719 25.15 8.61 63.74
CA VAL A 719 24.81 7.32 64.37
C VAL A 719 25.95 6.32 64.23
N TRP A 720 26.57 6.22 63.06
CA TRP A 720 27.73 5.35 62.84
C TRP A 720 28.91 5.74 63.73
N LEU A 721 29.18 7.05 63.90
CA LEU A 721 30.24 7.57 64.76
C LEU A 721 29.96 7.27 66.24
N ILE A 722 28.73 7.46 66.71
CA ILE A 722 28.32 7.13 68.08
C ILE A 722 28.48 5.63 68.36
N VAL A 723 27.99 4.77 67.45
CA VAL A 723 28.08 3.31 67.60
C VAL A 723 29.54 2.84 67.53
N THR A 724 30.36 3.46 66.68
CA THR A 724 31.80 3.19 66.60
C THR A 724 32.53 3.61 67.87
N ALA A 725 32.24 4.80 68.41
CA ALA A 725 32.82 5.26 69.67
C ALA A 725 32.42 4.35 70.85
N PHE A 726 31.17 3.90 70.89
CA PHE A 726 30.67 2.96 71.89
C PHE A 726 31.29 1.56 71.76
N LEU A 727 31.50 1.07 70.53
CA LEU A 727 32.23 -0.17 70.26
C LEU A 727 33.68 -0.07 70.75
N VAL A 728 34.40 1.01 70.40
CA VAL A 728 35.79 1.23 70.82
C VAL A 728 35.91 1.30 72.35
N ALA A 729 34.96 1.96 73.03
CA ALA A 729 34.96 2.07 74.48
C ALA A 729 34.72 0.73 75.22
N THR A 730 34.03 -0.23 74.59
CA THR A 730 33.64 -1.51 75.21
C THR A 730 34.62 -2.65 74.93
N VAL A 731 35.39 -2.57 73.83
CA VAL A 731 36.40 -3.58 73.45
C VAL A 731 37.56 -3.67 74.45
N GLY A 732 37.78 -2.64 75.29
CA GLY A 732 38.84 -2.62 76.31
C GLY A 732 38.47 -3.13 77.72
N GLN A 733 37.24 -3.62 77.95
CA GLN A 733 36.78 -4.00 79.30
C GLN A 733 36.87 -5.52 79.58
N TRP A 734 37.16 -5.88 80.84
CA TRP A 734 37.46 -7.24 81.33
C TRP A 734 36.26 -8.21 81.43
N LEU A 735 35.11 -7.91 80.81
CA LEU A 735 33.98 -8.83 80.73
C LEU A 735 33.85 -9.42 79.31
N PRO A 736 33.51 -10.71 79.15
CA PRO A 736 33.59 -11.37 77.84
C PRO A 736 32.47 -11.04 76.83
N LEU A 737 31.42 -10.29 77.19
CA LEU A 737 30.25 -10.06 76.33
C LEU A 737 29.76 -8.61 76.04
N PRO A 738 30.23 -7.51 76.67
CA PRO A 738 29.64 -6.19 76.47
C PRO A 738 29.92 -5.58 75.09
N TRP A 739 30.95 -6.04 74.37
CA TRP A 739 31.28 -5.58 73.01
C TRP A 739 30.38 -6.20 71.92
N LEU A 740 29.68 -7.31 72.21
CA LEU A 740 28.84 -8.01 71.23
C LEU A 740 27.63 -7.17 70.80
N LEU A 741 26.97 -6.49 71.76
CA LEU A 741 25.85 -5.59 71.47
C LEU A 741 26.23 -4.43 70.53
N PRO A 742 27.27 -3.61 70.80
CA PRO A 742 27.71 -2.59 69.87
C PRO A 742 28.22 -3.18 68.56
N ALA A 743 28.86 -4.36 68.55
CA ALA A 743 29.31 -4.99 67.31
C ALA A 743 28.13 -5.41 66.41
N ILE A 744 27.06 -5.94 67.00
CA ILE A 744 25.82 -6.29 66.30
C ILE A 744 25.13 -5.02 65.76
N LEU A 745 25.16 -3.90 66.50
CA LEU A 745 24.59 -2.61 66.06
C LEU A 745 25.47 -1.87 65.04
N TRP A 746 26.78 -2.13 65.02
CA TRP A 746 27.73 -1.49 64.12
C TRP A 746 27.53 -1.92 62.66
N LEU A 747 27.21 -3.19 62.41
CA LEU A 747 26.92 -3.72 61.07
C LEU A 747 25.74 -3.01 60.37
N PRO A 748 24.53 -2.89 60.96
CA PRO A 748 23.43 -2.17 60.34
C PRO A 748 23.67 -0.66 60.27
N ALA A 749 24.38 -0.05 61.23
CA ALA A 749 24.76 1.36 61.16
C ALA A 749 25.69 1.64 59.96
N THR A 750 26.67 0.76 59.74
CA THR A 750 27.59 0.83 58.58
C THR A 750 26.83 0.60 57.27
N GLY A 751 25.93 -0.39 57.24
CA GLY A 751 25.05 -0.65 56.10
C GLY A 751 24.14 0.53 55.75
N TRP A 752 23.60 1.23 56.76
CA TRP A 752 22.74 2.40 56.56
C TRP A 752 23.52 3.62 56.05
N PHE A 753 24.71 3.87 56.59
CA PHE A 753 25.62 4.90 56.07
C PHE A 753 26.02 4.61 54.62
N TRP A 754 26.44 3.38 54.32
CA TRP A 754 26.78 2.94 52.97
C TRP A 754 25.60 3.05 52.00
N TRP A 755 24.39 2.67 52.44
CA TRP A 755 23.17 2.79 51.65
C TRP A 755 22.91 4.23 51.19
N ARG A 756 23.04 5.20 52.11
CA ARG A 756 22.83 6.63 51.81
C ARG A 756 23.88 7.20 50.86
N TYR A 757 25.11 6.70 50.93
CA TYR A 757 26.19 7.06 50.02
C TYR A 757 25.95 6.49 48.60
N GLU A 758 25.63 5.21 48.50
CA GLU A 758 25.33 4.53 47.23
C GLU A 758 24.12 5.15 46.52
N ASP A 759 23.05 5.50 47.25
CA ASP A 759 21.87 6.17 46.69
C ASP A 759 22.23 7.49 45.99
N TRP A 760 23.10 8.31 46.60
CA TRP A 760 23.59 9.53 45.96
C TRP A 760 24.56 9.26 44.80
N ALA A 761 25.42 8.24 44.91
CA ALA A 761 26.44 7.94 43.90
C ALA A 761 25.86 7.40 42.59
N ASN A 762 24.67 6.80 42.64
CA ASN A 762 24.01 6.13 41.53
C ASN A 762 23.09 7.03 40.70
N ASP A 763 22.74 8.22 41.20
CA ASP A 763 21.88 9.18 40.50
C ASP A 763 22.65 9.98 39.43
N LEU A 764 22.19 9.95 38.17
CA LEU A 764 22.89 10.50 37.01
C LEU A 764 21.94 11.23 36.04
N TYR A 765 22.33 12.43 35.63
CA TYR A 765 21.68 13.20 34.57
C TYR A 765 22.52 13.17 33.30
N ILE A 766 21.94 12.85 32.15
CA ILE A 766 22.67 12.72 30.87
C ILE A 766 21.94 13.49 29.76
N VAL A 767 22.67 14.29 28.99
CA VAL A 767 22.16 14.92 27.76
C VAL A 767 22.98 14.41 26.59
N THR A 768 22.31 13.80 25.61
CA THR A 768 22.90 13.36 24.35
C THR A 768 22.55 14.34 23.23
N ASN A 769 22.97 14.06 22.00
CA ASN A 769 22.64 14.89 20.84
C ASN A 769 21.17 14.80 20.39
N ASP A 770 20.45 13.79 20.88
CA ASP A 770 19.08 13.44 20.49
C ASP A 770 18.08 13.42 21.66
N LYS A 771 18.54 13.16 22.90
CA LYS A 771 17.67 13.08 24.08
C LYS A 771 18.30 13.56 25.38
N VAL A 772 17.46 13.74 26.39
CA VAL A 772 17.78 14.02 27.78
C VAL A 772 17.32 12.82 28.62
N ILE A 773 18.16 12.37 29.54
CA ILE A 773 17.98 11.14 30.32
C ILE A 773 18.23 11.46 31.78
N ASP A 774 17.32 10.98 32.62
CA ASP A 774 17.43 11.01 34.08
C ASP A 774 17.41 9.56 34.59
N ILE A 775 18.44 9.19 35.37
CA ILE A 775 18.62 7.85 35.93
C ILE A 775 18.67 7.98 37.44
N GLU A 776 17.68 7.38 38.10
CA GLU A 776 17.63 7.20 39.55
C GLU A 776 17.79 5.72 39.88
N ALA A 777 18.81 5.37 40.66
CA ALA A 777 19.15 3.98 40.92
C ALA A 777 19.38 3.73 42.41
N LYS A 778 18.59 2.81 42.99
CA LYS A 778 18.76 2.38 44.38
C LYS A 778 19.91 1.38 44.52
N PRO A 779 20.56 1.30 45.70
CA PRO A 779 21.69 0.40 45.96
C PRO A 779 21.36 -1.08 45.62
N PHE A 780 22.38 -1.90 45.30
CA PHE A 780 22.27 -3.33 44.98
C PHE A 780 21.32 -3.73 43.83
N GLY A 781 20.90 -2.77 42.98
CA GLY A 781 20.03 -3.04 41.84
C GLY A 781 18.62 -3.46 42.24
N PHE A 782 18.11 -2.92 43.37
CA PHE A 782 16.73 -3.14 43.83
C PHE A 782 15.69 -2.42 42.96
N SER A 783 15.99 -1.19 42.50
CA SER A 783 15.16 -0.48 41.53
C SER A 783 15.98 0.54 40.75
N THR A 784 15.79 0.57 39.43
CA THR A 784 16.35 1.60 38.55
C THR A 784 15.20 2.23 37.79
N GLN A 785 14.99 3.52 38.00
CA GLN A 785 14.03 4.32 37.25
C GLN A 785 14.80 5.15 36.24
N ARG A 786 14.42 5.03 34.96
CA ARG A 786 15.05 5.77 33.87
C ARG A 786 13.98 6.54 33.11
N ARG A 787 14.05 7.87 33.15
CA ARG A 787 13.17 8.76 32.40
C ARG A 787 13.95 9.30 31.20
N GLU A 788 13.34 9.30 30.01
CA GLU A 788 13.96 9.83 28.79
C GLU A 788 13.00 10.78 28.06
N ALA A 789 13.52 11.91 27.57
CA ALA A 789 12.81 12.81 26.66
C ALA A 789 13.67 13.18 25.46
N GLY A 790 13.10 13.12 24.25
CA GLY A 790 13.77 13.60 23.05
C GLY A 790 13.95 15.12 23.07
N LEU A 791 15.06 15.63 22.52
CA LEU A 791 15.30 17.08 22.40
C LEU A 791 14.22 17.77 21.56
N ASP A 792 13.58 17.05 20.64
CA ASP A 792 12.46 17.52 19.82
C ASP A 792 11.22 17.92 20.63
N ARG A 793 11.05 17.32 21.83
CA ARG A 793 9.90 17.58 22.71
C ARG A 793 10.13 18.72 23.71
N ILE A 794 11.36 19.21 23.82
CA ILE A 794 11.73 20.25 24.79
C ILE A 794 11.27 21.62 24.25
N GLN A 795 10.38 22.25 25.01
CA GLN A 795 9.88 23.59 24.70
C GLN A 795 10.77 24.67 25.31
N ASN A 796 11.08 24.53 26.60
CA ASN A 796 11.83 25.53 27.34
C ASN A 796 12.69 24.88 28.43
N VAL A 797 13.83 25.50 28.73
CA VAL A 797 14.78 25.09 29.78
C VAL A 797 15.04 26.30 30.67
N THR A 798 14.58 26.23 31.91
CA THR A 798 14.67 27.30 32.90
C THR A 798 15.47 26.84 34.11
N THR A 799 16.25 27.75 34.70
CA THR A 799 17.04 27.48 35.91
C THR A 799 16.36 28.08 37.13
N GLU A 800 16.23 27.32 38.20
CA GLU A 800 15.67 27.78 39.48
C GLU A 800 16.72 27.65 40.58
N LEU A 801 17.01 28.76 41.27
CA LEU A 801 17.93 28.80 42.42
C LEU A 801 17.08 28.98 43.69
N PRO A 802 16.80 27.92 44.47
CA PRO A 802 15.77 27.95 45.50
C PRO A 802 16.17 28.70 46.78
N THR A 803 17.44 29.08 46.96
CA THR A 803 17.93 29.66 48.24
C THR A 803 19.10 30.62 48.01
N PHE A 804 19.30 31.57 48.93
CA PHE A 804 20.47 32.46 48.95
C PHE A 804 21.81 31.68 48.86
N TRP A 805 21.94 30.60 49.63
CA TRP A 805 23.11 29.71 49.60
C TRP A 805 23.29 28.96 48.28
N ALA A 806 22.19 28.70 47.56
CA ALA A 806 22.21 28.08 46.23
C ALA A 806 22.91 29.00 45.21
N ASN A 807 22.71 30.31 45.33
CA ASN A 807 23.42 31.31 44.53
C ASN A 807 24.89 31.44 44.94
N ALA A 808 25.18 31.49 46.25
CA ALA A 808 26.56 31.61 46.75
C ALA A 808 27.45 30.40 46.41
N LEU A 809 26.88 29.20 46.41
CA LEU A 809 27.58 27.94 46.14
C LEU A 809 27.32 27.41 44.72
N ASN A 810 26.63 28.19 43.89
CA ASN A 810 26.32 27.91 42.49
C ASN A 810 25.73 26.51 42.23
N TYR A 811 24.70 26.13 42.97
CA TYR A 811 23.90 24.93 42.73
C TYR A 811 22.42 25.30 42.56
N GLY A 812 21.66 24.52 41.79
CA GLY A 812 20.24 24.79 41.57
C GLY A 812 19.56 23.77 40.67
N ASN A 813 18.28 23.97 40.41
CA ASN A 813 17.46 23.06 39.61
C ASN A 813 17.41 23.53 38.15
N VAL A 814 17.37 22.60 37.20
CA VAL A 814 17.12 22.89 35.79
C VAL A 814 15.80 22.24 35.40
N VAL A 815 14.77 23.06 35.18
CA VAL A 815 13.43 22.64 34.80
C VAL A 815 13.32 22.65 33.28
N ILE A 816 13.11 21.46 32.71
CA ILE A 816 12.98 21.20 31.28
C ILE A 816 11.49 20.89 31.01
N LYS A 817 10.80 21.86 30.41
CA LYS A 817 9.39 21.73 30.05
C LYS A 817 9.25 21.03 28.71
N THR A 818 8.47 19.96 28.67
CA THR A 818 8.17 19.17 27.46
C THR A 818 6.74 19.39 27.01
N ALA A 819 6.46 19.08 25.74
CA ALA A 819 5.13 19.24 25.13
C ALA A 819 4.10 18.15 25.52
N ALA A 820 4.50 17.10 26.27
CA ALA A 820 3.62 16.00 26.68
C ALA A 820 3.06 16.25 28.09
N ALA A 821 1.92 15.62 28.42
CA ALA A 821 1.22 15.77 29.71
C ALA A 821 1.95 15.14 30.93
N ASP A 822 3.14 14.57 30.74
CA ASP A 822 3.96 14.09 31.84
C ASP A 822 4.60 15.29 32.56
N GLU A 823 4.53 15.30 33.89
CA GLU A 823 5.26 16.26 34.74
C GLU A 823 6.69 16.41 34.22
N GLY A 824 7.09 17.63 33.84
CA GLY A 824 8.33 17.91 33.12
C GLY A 824 9.60 17.30 33.73
N PHE A 825 10.71 17.40 33.02
CA PHE A 825 12.00 16.90 33.52
C PHE A 825 12.64 17.93 34.44
N THR A 826 12.99 17.57 35.66
CA THR A 826 13.76 18.44 36.56
C THR A 826 15.10 17.80 36.85
N PHE A 827 16.18 18.51 36.57
CA PHE A 827 17.49 18.14 37.08
C PHE A 827 17.70 18.85 38.39
N ASP A 828 17.62 18.10 39.48
CA ASP A 828 17.58 18.67 40.82
C ASP A 828 18.99 18.93 41.34
N LEU A 829 19.21 20.16 41.84
CA LEU A 829 20.38 20.58 42.60
C LEU A 829 21.70 20.22 41.91
N VAL A 830 21.79 20.53 40.61
CA VAL A 830 22.98 20.35 39.78
C VAL A 830 23.99 21.46 40.07
N ALA A 831 25.28 21.13 40.01
CA ALA A 831 26.35 22.10 40.05
C ALA A 831 26.32 23.00 38.79
N ASN A 832 26.31 24.32 39.00
CA ASN A 832 26.26 25.34 37.95
C ASN A 832 25.09 25.17 36.97
N PRO A 833 23.84 25.43 37.40
CA PRO A 833 22.64 25.20 36.59
C PRO A 833 22.64 26.00 35.27
N HIS A 834 23.25 27.19 35.24
CA HIS A 834 23.40 27.98 34.02
C HIS A 834 24.30 27.32 32.97
N ALA A 835 25.34 26.59 33.38
CA ALA A 835 26.18 25.84 32.45
C ALA A 835 25.42 24.67 31.81
N VAL A 836 24.62 23.97 32.60
CA VAL A 836 23.73 22.89 32.14
C VAL A 836 22.72 23.43 31.12
N GLN A 837 22.06 24.55 31.43
CA GLN A 837 21.12 25.21 30.53
C GLN A 837 21.78 25.60 29.21
N ARG A 838 22.96 26.24 29.25
CA ARG A 838 23.69 26.62 28.02
C ARG A 838 24.03 25.41 27.16
N GLU A 839 24.45 24.30 27.77
CA GLU A 839 24.78 23.07 27.04
C GLU A 839 23.54 22.43 26.40
N ILE A 840 22.42 22.36 27.13
CA ILE A 840 21.15 21.85 26.59
C ILE A 840 20.68 22.75 25.44
N MET A 841 20.72 24.08 25.60
CA MET A 841 20.32 25.01 24.55
C MET A 841 21.24 24.95 23.31
N LYS A 842 22.55 24.76 23.52
CA LYS A 842 23.52 24.56 22.44
C LYS A 842 23.21 23.29 21.64
N ARG A 843 22.92 22.17 22.32
CA ARG A 843 22.54 20.92 21.65
C ARG A 843 21.16 21.01 20.96
N LEU A 844 20.21 21.70 21.58
CA LEU A 844 18.88 21.95 21.01
C LEU A 844 18.93 22.78 19.73
N SER A 845 19.74 23.84 19.71
CA SER A 845 19.91 24.67 18.50
C SER A 845 20.61 23.91 17.37
N ALA A 846 21.65 23.13 17.67
CA ALA A 846 22.30 22.25 16.69
C ALA A 846 21.34 21.18 16.11
N PHE A 847 20.49 20.60 16.97
CA PHE A 847 19.45 19.67 16.56
C PHE A 847 18.41 20.32 15.63
N ARG A 848 17.91 21.51 15.98
CA ARG A 848 16.94 22.26 15.16
C ARG A 848 17.52 22.69 13.80
N ALA A 849 18.75 23.20 13.76
CA ALA A 849 19.42 23.58 12.52
C ALA A 849 19.60 22.38 11.56
N SER A 850 20.04 21.23 12.11
CA SER A 850 20.18 19.98 11.35
C SER A 850 18.84 19.50 10.77
N ARG A 851 17.74 19.69 11.51
CA ARG A 851 16.39 19.33 11.06
C ARG A 851 15.90 20.22 9.92
N GLN A 852 16.03 21.54 10.04
CA GLN A 852 15.62 22.48 8.98
C GLN A 852 16.36 22.22 7.67
N GLN A 853 17.67 21.92 7.72
CA GLN A 853 18.43 21.55 6.53
C GLN A 853 17.94 20.25 5.89
N ARG A 854 17.61 19.23 6.70
CA ARG A 854 17.03 17.98 6.20
C ARG A 854 15.67 18.20 5.56
N GLU A 855 14.81 19.03 6.16
CA GLU A 855 13.48 19.37 5.62
C GLU A 855 13.59 20.15 4.30
N ALA A 856 14.46 21.16 4.21
CA ALA A 856 14.69 21.92 2.99
C ALA A 856 15.27 21.04 1.85
N THR A 857 16.19 20.13 2.18
CA THR A 857 16.74 19.18 1.21
C THR A 857 15.67 18.20 0.74
N ALA A 858 14.86 17.65 1.66
CA ALA A 858 13.76 16.75 1.31
C ALA A 858 12.72 17.43 0.40
N GLN A 859 12.37 18.69 0.68
CA GLN A 859 11.47 19.47 -0.18
C GLN A 859 12.05 19.67 -1.60
N ARG A 860 13.34 20.03 -1.71
CA ARG A 860 14.01 20.16 -3.02
C ARG A 860 14.02 18.84 -3.79
N THR A 861 14.33 17.73 -3.13
CA THR A 861 14.31 16.40 -3.75
C THR A 861 12.91 16.01 -4.21
N GLN A 862 11.88 16.29 -3.41
CA GLN A 862 10.48 16.03 -3.77
C GLN A 862 10.04 16.88 -4.97
N GLN A 863 10.39 18.16 -5.02
CA GLN A 863 10.10 19.03 -6.18
C GLN A 863 10.81 18.54 -7.45
N ALA A 864 12.11 18.21 -7.35
CA ALA A 864 12.86 17.65 -8.47
C ALA A 864 12.28 16.31 -8.97
N TYR A 865 11.80 15.47 -8.05
CA TYR A 865 11.12 14.22 -8.38
C TYR A 865 9.83 14.45 -9.17
N VAL A 866 8.99 15.39 -8.73
CA VAL A 866 7.74 15.76 -9.45
C VAL A 866 8.05 16.31 -10.84
N LEU A 867 9.02 17.21 -10.96
CA LEU A 867 9.46 17.75 -12.25
C LEU A 867 10.01 16.65 -13.17
N GLY A 868 10.71 15.65 -12.63
CA GLY A 868 11.18 14.50 -13.38
C GLY A 868 10.05 13.65 -13.96
N VAL A 869 9.02 13.34 -13.17
CA VAL A 869 7.83 12.61 -13.64
C VAL A 869 7.05 13.42 -14.68
N TYR A 870 6.93 14.74 -14.47
CA TYR A 870 6.30 15.64 -15.44
C TYR A 870 7.06 15.68 -16.78
N HIS A 871 8.38 15.83 -16.76
CA HIS A 871 9.19 15.85 -17.98
C HIS A 871 9.10 14.53 -18.74
N GLU A 872 9.11 13.38 -18.05
CA GLU A 872 8.92 12.06 -18.68
C GLU A 872 7.55 11.95 -19.34
N LEU A 873 6.49 12.41 -18.67
CA LEU A 873 5.13 12.44 -19.23
C LEU A 873 5.04 13.30 -20.49
N MET A 874 5.67 14.47 -20.50
CA MET A 874 5.68 15.36 -21.66
C MET A 874 6.49 14.79 -22.82
N GLU A 875 7.63 14.14 -22.55
CA GLU A 875 8.44 13.48 -23.57
C GLU A 875 7.73 12.27 -24.18
N GLU A 876 7.05 11.46 -23.35
CA GLU A 876 6.17 10.40 -23.82
C GLU A 876 5.03 10.98 -24.66
N GLY A 877 4.31 11.98 -24.15
CA GLY A 877 3.22 12.66 -24.87
C GLY A 877 3.66 13.15 -26.25
N ASP A 878 4.81 13.82 -26.36
CA ASP A 878 5.34 14.32 -27.63
C ASP A 878 5.68 13.19 -28.62
N LYS A 879 6.21 12.05 -28.15
CA LYS A 879 6.46 10.86 -28.98
C LYS A 879 5.17 10.23 -29.51
N TYR A 880 4.08 10.28 -28.74
CA TYR A 880 2.80 9.67 -29.11
C TYR A 880 1.83 10.64 -29.82
N VAL A 881 1.96 11.96 -29.64
CA VAL A 881 1.14 12.97 -30.34
C VAL A 881 1.67 13.24 -31.75
N LYS A 882 2.99 13.21 -31.97
CA LYS A 882 3.61 13.51 -33.28
C LYS A 882 3.51 12.38 -34.32
N SER A 883 3.08 11.16 -33.96
CA SER A 883 3.00 10.01 -34.88
C SER A 883 1.59 9.67 -35.40
N GLY A 884 0.65 10.60 -35.39
CA GLY A 884 -0.61 10.46 -36.15
C GLY A 884 -0.37 10.57 -37.67
N PRO A 885 -1.25 10.02 -38.55
CA PRO A 885 -1.06 10.03 -40.01
C PRO A 885 -1.08 11.43 -40.65
N THR A 886 -1.43 12.47 -39.89
CA THR A 886 -1.47 13.85 -40.36
C THR A 886 -0.25 14.59 -39.86
N GLY A 887 0.76 14.67 -40.73
CA GLY A 887 1.90 15.56 -40.56
C GLY A 887 1.44 17.02 -40.57
N GLN A 888 1.09 17.56 -39.41
CA GLN A 888 1.20 18.99 -39.13
C GLN A 888 1.73 19.15 -37.72
N ALA A 889 2.94 19.69 -37.63
CA ALA A 889 3.53 20.12 -36.38
C ALA A 889 2.61 21.17 -35.74
N SER A 890 2.25 20.98 -34.46
CA SER A 890 1.75 22.08 -33.64
C SER A 890 2.74 23.25 -33.75
N PRO A 891 2.28 24.51 -33.86
CA PRO A 891 3.17 25.65 -33.92
C PRO A 891 4.04 25.64 -32.66
N GLN A 892 5.36 25.69 -32.86
CA GLN A 892 6.32 25.80 -31.76
C GLN A 892 5.89 26.95 -30.84
N PRO A 893 5.95 26.78 -29.50
CA PRO A 893 5.84 27.91 -28.61
C PRO A 893 6.96 28.88 -29.00
N GLN A 894 6.59 30.08 -29.45
CA GLN A 894 7.56 31.11 -29.79
C GLN A 894 8.58 31.24 -28.66
N GLU A 895 9.86 31.08 -29.00
CA GLU A 895 10.98 31.19 -28.09
C GLU A 895 10.91 32.51 -27.32
N GLY A 896 10.35 32.47 -26.13
CA GLY A 896 10.52 33.51 -25.12
C GLY A 896 11.95 33.45 -24.61
N ARG A 897 12.79 34.36 -25.12
CA ARG A 897 14.09 34.82 -24.60
C ARG A 897 14.80 33.86 -23.63
N SER A 898 15.87 33.26 -24.13
CA SER A 898 16.96 32.62 -23.39
C SER A 898 17.23 33.25 -22.01
N ILE A 899 16.94 32.50 -20.95
CA ILE A 899 17.53 32.73 -19.63
C ILE A 899 18.92 32.06 -19.64
N PRO A 900 20.02 32.78 -19.35
CA PRO A 900 21.35 32.19 -19.40
C PRO A 900 21.50 31.10 -18.33
N ARG A 901 22.05 29.95 -18.75
CA ARG A 901 22.53 28.89 -17.86
C ARG A 901 23.55 29.47 -16.89
N ALA A 902 23.14 29.71 -15.64
CA ALA A 902 24.07 29.79 -14.53
C ALA A 902 24.41 28.35 -14.11
N GLY A 903 25.68 27.99 -14.21
CA GLY A 903 26.17 26.68 -13.78
C GLY A 903 26.03 26.49 -12.28
N LEU A 904 25.54 25.31 -11.89
CA LEU A 904 25.74 24.64 -10.61
C LEU A 904 25.54 23.14 -10.82
#